data_AF-A0A1Q9EWJ9-F1
#
_entry.id   AF-A0A1Q9EWJ9-F1
#
_cell.length_a   1.000
_cell.length_b   1.000
_cell.length_c   1.000
_cell.angle_alpha   90.00
_cell.angle_beta   90.00
_cell.angle_gamma   90.00
#
_symmetry.space_group_name_H-M   'P 1'
#
loop_
_entity.id
_entity.type
_entity.pdbx_description
1 polymer ?
#
loop_
_entity_poly.entity_id
_entity_poly.type
_entity_poly.pdbx_seq_one_letter_code
_entity_poly.pdbx_strand_id
1 'polypeptide(L)'
;MLSAVLLLACGVRLGIAKEAPFFEVAEESEPRRCSHSWCDPGPVESRLEDLVARLTVEEKILQLSNDLFGGVPSVERLGLGGYNYIKEAAHGLLLRGSTPEPTSFPQVVTMAASFNRSLFKSVGQAVGREARFLRETGLRYGDWKGRLTGLLLQFNINIFRDPRWGRGQETPGEDPYLSAQFAASYVSGIQSLVGDGIPQAAASCKHFAAYSFEGGPTQLNKTEHMRDFIPGASNVSRHNENAVVSPQDLTESYFPAFEACARAGALGSMCAYNQVNGIPSCASSELLRSKLREEWGFRGMIVTDCDSIADMYSLQRYRDTPAENIEAALAAGTDVACSPGFFRDYANASMEPLLTEAVKNALRVRFILGEFDPPPADIPDSWQKASAGHVELAMEAALQGAVLLKNEGHMLPLSVEQRVAVLGPLRNATRSILGNYEAWPVPVVTPLAGLKKFGRHVEAPGPEVDICGTAGSSMPEKPDAEVVVVVAGLTADDLEVQDPDVRPVQSEFCKAGCLETEGCDRPNISWPRSQADLIATAATWGTPVVLVVISGGPVDLADYAQMDGIHSILWLGYSGEAAGEALGRLVYGLASPSGRLSQTFYRKKYTAHVAMQDYSFRPRTEDGYPGRGYRFVSDRWIVYPFGHGLSFDSFSFDWLADHAFAGRCQVGVRVQPLYSEALKTRSSSTSVLLFLVPPSGKSGLLKKLVDFQKVEFPPAQSQEDRWKDLYFELSPSDIELVDEAGASSVAGGTWTLQVNEPPELRYSAKVPPVEAREADIDGWTFFARFSGALWETFIDVATSRGPREQKGWEYRKGIEGMSMGSMAFEMMTTSEDTEEFKELSKEYQSGYGVPFLNLSFRKITAATRDGWESLGQQRRVFVHEMRMLSGSVRMARCKLGVSGVLCELASVAFATGAKVSKAGWTSLPRSSIRIRSGHHAVAAAMAGGDDSLSLDALEQRLIALKADVANQRIPKLAAEDEGTKILLAADNLQLQGDGRGRRRRLVQEISLLLDPPEEFSAALVSTTRTEPSCAGRSSAVIDDLLSAAGHLLAEMHWLCRLTQEAIANQEDAYLFSVIPRLPDLEEVQLVRKLRSWASSPPPSHARECQMVVKRIDDLSKEVQAALEALSQPAESYAFCQKACAVYSDLLSCIEAEARKTELKESYLELLQRLQAERQEVKKDIAFAKERLKSLRARYRILRCLAPSREEAQQMNARELRLCLHIHKVPQLSGLMDKQDIIEALVSSGVILA
;
A
#
# COMPACT_ATOMS: atom_id res chain seq x y z
N MET A 1 -24.76 23.15 67.90
CA MET A 1 -26.19 23.11 68.26
C MET A 1 -26.98 23.45 67.01
N LEU A 2 -27.84 22.53 66.55
CA LEU A 2 -28.88 22.66 65.50
C LEU A 2 -28.48 23.46 64.23
N SER A 3 -28.29 22.91 63.02
CA SER A 3 -28.73 21.65 62.41
C SER A 3 -30.20 21.29 62.65
N ALA A 4 -31.07 22.29 62.57
CA ALA A 4 -32.53 22.27 62.39
C ALA A 4 -32.94 23.75 62.52
N VAL A 5 -33.63 24.44 61.63
CA VAL A 5 -34.89 24.13 60.95
C VAL A 5 -35.05 25.20 59.84
N LEU A 6 -35.63 24.81 58.70
CA LEU A 6 -36.03 25.61 57.52
C LEU A 6 -34.92 25.86 56.46
N LEU A 7 -34.68 25.08 55.39
CA LEU A 7 -35.36 23.93 54.74
C LEU A 7 -36.87 23.89 54.92
N LEU A 8 -37.56 24.94 54.49
CA LEU A 8 -38.95 24.88 54.01
C LEU A 8 -39.29 26.18 53.29
N ALA A 9 -39.78 26.00 52.07
CA ALA A 9 -40.45 26.95 51.17
C ALA A 9 -39.57 27.82 50.25
N CYS A 10 -39.73 27.53 48.96
CA CYS A 10 -39.40 28.34 47.78
C CYS A 10 -37.97 28.24 47.26
N GLY A 11 -37.71 27.12 46.57
CA GLY A 11 -36.57 26.93 45.70
C GLY A 11 -36.64 27.82 44.45
N VAL A 12 -35.58 28.59 44.24
CA VAL A 12 -35.12 29.04 42.93
C VAL A 12 -33.60 28.88 42.94
N ARG A 13 -33.09 27.79 42.36
CA ARG A 13 -31.65 27.65 42.07
C ARG A 13 -31.36 28.45 40.81
N LEU A 14 -30.62 29.56 40.95
CA LEU A 14 -29.90 30.19 39.85
C LEU A 14 -28.74 29.26 39.46
N GLY A 15 -28.95 28.47 38.41
CA GLY A 15 -27.90 27.77 37.70
C GLY A 15 -27.05 28.77 36.92
N ILE A 16 -25.74 28.68 37.11
CA ILE A 16 -24.74 29.30 36.23
C ILE A 16 -24.73 28.47 34.95
N ALA A 17 -25.34 28.97 33.88
CA ALA A 17 -25.21 28.40 32.54
C ALA A 17 -23.87 28.81 31.94
N LYS A 18 -22.97 27.85 31.77
CA LYS A 18 -21.82 27.91 30.86
C LYS A 18 -22.17 26.96 29.71
N GLU A 19 -22.60 27.51 28.58
CA GLU A 19 -22.77 26.77 27.32
C GLU A 19 -22.78 27.77 26.15
N ALA A 20 -21.73 27.75 25.33
CA ALA A 20 -21.81 28.07 23.91
C ALA A 20 -22.20 26.75 23.20
N PRO A 21 -22.91 26.78 22.07
CA PRO A 21 -23.78 25.68 21.65
C PRO A 21 -22.96 24.42 21.40
N PHE A 22 -23.12 23.45 22.30
CA PHE A 22 -23.11 22.04 21.95
C PHE A 22 -24.02 21.91 20.72
N PHE A 23 -23.52 21.36 19.62
CA PHE A 23 -24.42 20.56 18.79
C PHE A 23 -25.04 19.55 19.76
N GLU A 24 -26.37 19.52 19.85
CA GLU A 24 -27.06 18.43 20.52
C GLU A 24 -26.42 17.14 19.99
N VAL A 25 -25.66 16.47 20.87
CA VAL A 25 -25.56 15.03 20.82
C VAL A 25 -27.03 14.63 20.82
N ALA A 26 -27.52 14.17 19.66
CA ALA A 26 -28.85 13.59 19.59
C ALA A 26 -28.96 12.71 20.83
N GLU A 27 -29.99 12.97 21.66
CA GLU A 27 -30.34 12.09 22.78
C GLU A 27 -30.07 10.67 22.33
N GLU A 28 -29.35 9.90 23.16
CA GLU A 28 -29.11 8.48 22.96
C GLU A 28 -30.43 7.83 22.49
N SER A 29 -30.66 7.77 21.17
CA SER A 29 -31.51 6.76 20.62
C SER A 29 -30.75 5.52 21.00
N GLU A 30 -31.27 4.76 21.96
CA GLU A 30 -30.71 3.46 22.35
C GLU A 30 -30.11 2.84 21.09
N PRO A 31 -28.81 2.47 21.07
CA PRO A 31 -28.19 1.93 19.86
C PRO A 31 -29.13 0.85 19.37
N ARG A 32 -29.79 1.06 18.22
CA ARG A 32 -30.97 0.27 17.81
C ARG A 32 -30.66 -1.17 18.14
N ARG A 33 -31.21 -1.68 19.25
CA ARG A 33 -30.85 -3.03 19.70
C ARG A 33 -31.39 -3.89 18.59
N CYS A 34 -30.47 -4.44 17.81
CA CYS A 34 -30.83 -5.33 16.74
C CYS A 34 -31.72 -6.41 17.37
N SER A 35 -32.96 -6.50 16.88
CA SER A 35 -34.00 -7.33 17.46
C SER A 35 -33.94 -8.78 16.99
N HIS A 36 -32.84 -9.15 16.32
CA HIS A 36 -32.63 -10.47 15.74
C HIS A 36 -31.70 -11.30 16.62
N SER A 37 -31.91 -12.61 16.62
CA SER A 37 -31.11 -13.58 17.38
C SER A 37 -29.62 -13.58 17.01
N TRP A 38 -29.26 -13.25 15.77
CA TRP A 38 -27.86 -13.12 15.37
C TRP A 38 -27.10 -11.96 16.06
N CYS A 39 -27.82 -11.05 16.72
CA CYS A 39 -27.24 -9.96 17.49
C CYS A 39 -27.03 -10.30 18.96
N ASP A 40 -27.59 -11.42 19.43
CA ASP A 40 -27.35 -11.90 20.79
C ASP A 40 -25.95 -12.53 20.90
N PRO A 41 -25.21 -12.28 22.00
CA PRO A 41 -23.92 -12.93 22.23
C PRO A 41 -24.06 -14.46 22.28
N GLY A 42 -23.41 -15.16 21.35
CA GLY A 42 -23.48 -16.61 21.18
C GLY A 42 -22.45 -17.12 20.17
N PRO A 43 -22.41 -18.43 19.88
CA PRO A 43 -21.47 -18.99 18.91
C PRO A 43 -21.59 -18.34 17.53
N VAL A 44 -20.45 -17.96 16.94
CA VAL A 44 -20.39 -17.25 15.65
C VAL A 44 -21.17 -17.98 14.56
N GLU A 45 -20.99 -19.29 14.40
CA GLU A 45 -21.66 -20.04 13.33
C GLU A 45 -23.18 -20.01 13.46
N SER A 46 -23.75 -20.07 14.68
CA SER A 46 -25.21 -20.00 14.86
C SER A 46 -25.77 -18.62 14.50
N ARG A 47 -25.06 -17.55 14.89
CA ARG A 47 -25.44 -16.17 14.54
C ARG A 47 -25.32 -15.92 13.04
N LEU A 48 -24.25 -16.43 12.44
CA LEU A 48 -23.99 -16.35 11.00
C LEU A 48 -25.10 -17.03 10.18
N GLU A 49 -25.49 -18.25 10.54
CA GLU A 49 -26.57 -18.98 9.85
C GLU A 49 -27.91 -18.23 9.92
N ASP A 50 -28.25 -17.67 11.08
CA ASP A 50 -29.47 -16.87 11.25
C ASP A 50 -29.44 -15.59 10.41
N LEU A 51 -28.32 -14.88 10.33
CA LEU A 51 -28.19 -13.70 9.48
C LEU A 51 -28.29 -14.06 7.99
N VAL A 52 -27.56 -15.09 7.54
CA VAL A 52 -27.54 -15.50 6.13
C VAL A 52 -28.93 -15.99 5.67
N ALA A 53 -29.64 -16.75 6.49
CA ALA A 53 -30.99 -17.22 6.20
C ALA A 53 -32.01 -16.09 6.05
N ARG A 54 -31.72 -14.91 6.61
CA ARG A 54 -32.59 -13.73 6.52
C ARG A 54 -32.34 -12.89 5.29
N LEU A 55 -31.21 -13.01 4.60
CA LEU A 55 -30.87 -12.21 3.42
C LEU A 55 -31.66 -12.68 2.19
N THR A 56 -32.17 -11.74 1.41
CA THR A 56 -32.71 -12.05 0.08
C THR A 56 -31.57 -12.34 -0.90
N VAL A 57 -31.84 -13.00 -2.03
CA VAL A 57 -30.85 -13.19 -3.10
C VAL A 57 -30.24 -11.85 -3.53
N GLU A 58 -31.05 -10.81 -3.71
CA GLU A 58 -30.58 -9.48 -4.12
C GLU A 58 -29.62 -8.88 -3.08
N GLU A 59 -29.93 -9.02 -1.79
CA GLU A 59 -29.05 -8.55 -0.73
C GLU A 59 -27.77 -9.37 -0.65
N LYS A 60 -27.81 -10.70 -0.90
CA LYS A 60 -26.61 -11.53 -1.01
C LYS A 60 -25.71 -11.01 -2.13
N ILE A 61 -26.26 -10.74 -3.31
CA ILE A 61 -25.52 -10.18 -4.46
C ILE A 61 -24.86 -8.84 -4.09
N LEU A 62 -25.63 -7.95 -3.46
CA LEU A 62 -25.12 -6.64 -3.02
C LEU A 62 -24.01 -6.75 -1.96
N GLN A 63 -24.13 -7.70 -1.01
CA GLN A 63 -23.11 -7.93 0.02
C GLN A 63 -21.82 -8.59 -0.51
N LEU A 64 -21.82 -9.07 -1.76
CA LEU A 64 -20.66 -9.68 -2.42
C LEU A 64 -20.04 -8.80 -3.51
N SER A 65 -20.64 -7.65 -3.81
CA SER A 65 -20.21 -6.72 -4.84
C SER A 65 -19.48 -5.52 -4.21
N ASN A 66 -18.21 -5.68 -3.85
CA ASN A 66 -17.46 -4.64 -3.16
C ASN A 66 -17.00 -3.52 -4.11
N ASP A 67 -17.51 -2.31 -3.91
CA ASP A 67 -16.95 -1.09 -4.49
C ASP A 67 -15.65 -0.72 -3.76
N LEU A 68 -14.56 -0.51 -4.50
CA LEU A 68 -13.25 -0.12 -3.95
C LEU A 68 -13.36 1.09 -3.01
N PHE A 69 -14.19 2.07 -3.35
CA PHE A 69 -14.35 3.31 -2.58
C PHE A 69 -15.63 3.32 -1.74
N GLY A 70 -16.68 2.63 -2.21
CA GLY A 70 -18.00 2.62 -1.59
C GLY A 70 -18.29 1.45 -0.65
N GLY A 71 -17.53 0.35 -0.76
CA GLY A 71 -17.83 -0.91 -0.11
C GLY A 71 -19.13 -1.57 -0.60
N VAL A 72 -19.73 -2.40 0.25
CA VAL A 72 -21.06 -2.97 0.08
C VAL A 72 -22.12 -2.15 0.85
N PRO A 73 -23.35 -2.04 0.33
CA PRO A 73 -24.39 -1.21 0.92
C PRO A 73 -24.94 -1.80 2.24
N SER A 74 -25.62 -0.99 3.05
CA SER A 74 -26.34 -1.46 4.23
C SER A 74 -27.61 -2.23 3.86
N VAL A 75 -28.00 -3.21 4.69
CA VAL A 75 -29.32 -3.86 4.64
C VAL A 75 -30.16 -3.33 5.81
N GLU A 76 -30.83 -2.20 5.58
CA GLU A 76 -31.51 -1.42 6.63
C GLU A 76 -32.56 -2.23 7.39
N ARG A 77 -33.31 -3.11 6.71
CA ARG A 77 -34.36 -3.93 7.36
C ARG A 77 -33.82 -4.91 8.38
N LEU A 78 -32.55 -5.29 8.27
CA LEU A 78 -31.86 -6.18 9.19
C LEU A 78 -30.98 -5.39 10.18
N GLY A 79 -30.78 -4.09 9.95
CA GLY A 79 -29.80 -3.31 10.72
C GLY A 79 -28.35 -3.70 10.41
N LEU A 80 -28.08 -4.35 9.27
CA LEU A 80 -26.73 -4.65 8.80
C LEU A 80 -26.14 -3.41 8.15
N GLY A 81 -25.06 -2.86 8.73
CA GLY A 81 -24.36 -1.70 8.21
C GLY A 81 -23.66 -1.96 6.87
N GLY A 82 -23.41 -0.88 6.12
CA GLY A 82 -22.54 -0.95 4.94
C GLY A 82 -21.10 -1.22 5.36
N TYR A 83 -20.35 -1.90 4.51
CA TYR A 83 -19.00 -2.39 4.86
C TYR A 83 -18.10 -2.34 3.64
N ASN A 84 -16.93 -1.72 3.73
CA ASN A 84 -15.93 -1.85 2.68
C ASN A 84 -15.01 -3.00 3.04
N TYR A 85 -14.99 -4.10 2.29
CA TYR A 85 -14.10 -5.21 2.64
C TYR A 85 -12.63 -4.77 2.53
N ILE A 86 -12.28 -4.15 1.42
CA ILE A 86 -10.91 -4.06 0.92
C ILE A 86 -10.23 -2.79 1.42
N LYS A 87 -9.04 -2.95 1.99
CA LYS A 87 -8.06 -1.90 2.25
C LYS A 87 -6.68 -2.35 1.80
N GLU A 88 -5.95 -1.46 1.15
CA GLU A 88 -4.57 -1.72 0.76
C GLU A 88 -3.63 -1.43 1.93
N ALA A 89 -2.69 -2.35 2.15
CA ALA A 89 -1.85 -2.39 3.35
C ALA A 89 -0.44 -2.94 3.06
N ALA A 90 0.07 -2.72 1.84
CA ALA A 90 1.34 -3.26 1.37
C ALA A 90 2.49 -2.94 2.33
N HIS A 91 2.64 -1.67 2.72
CA HIS A 91 3.69 -1.19 3.62
C HIS A 91 3.21 -0.02 4.52
N GLY A 92 1.96 -0.10 4.96
CA GLY A 92 1.22 1.03 5.54
C GLY A 92 -0.18 1.07 4.94
N LEU A 93 -1.12 1.76 5.58
CA LEU A 93 -2.47 1.87 5.04
C LEU A 93 -2.51 2.88 3.90
N LEU A 94 -3.05 2.49 2.76
CA LEU A 94 -3.35 3.43 1.68
C LEU A 94 -4.55 4.29 2.09
N LEU A 95 -4.27 5.53 2.48
CA LEU A 95 -5.28 6.55 2.77
C LEU A 95 -4.79 7.90 2.26
N ARG A 96 -5.62 8.58 1.47
CA ARG A 96 -5.29 9.89 0.89
C ARG A 96 -6.07 11.02 1.54
N GLY A 97 -5.41 12.15 1.79
CA GLY A 97 -6.03 13.37 2.29
C GLY A 97 -6.54 13.29 3.74
N SER A 98 -5.88 12.50 4.59
CA SER A 98 -6.23 12.36 6.01
C SER A 98 -5.13 12.92 6.89
N THR A 99 -5.39 13.83 7.82
CA THR A 99 -4.33 14.42 8.66
C THR A 99 -4.45 13.99 10.14
N PRO A 100 -3.37 13.50 10.79
CA PRO A 100 -2.13 13.01 10.17
C PRO A 100 -2.36 11.76 9.32
N GLU A 101 -1.54 11.54 8.31
CA GLU A 101 -1.60 10.36 7.44
C GLU A 101 -1.11 9.10 8.19
N PRO A 102 -1.53 7.89 7.77
CA PRO A 102 -0.97 6.64 8.28
C PRO A 102 0.55 6.58 8.09
N THR A 103 1.24 5.81 8.94
CA THR A 103 2.69 5.63 8.81
C THR A 103 3.04 4.94 7.50
N SER A 104 4.03 5.48 6.78
CA SER A 104 4.55 4.90 5.53
C SER A 104 5.88 4.18 5.79
N PHE A 105 5.81 2.85 5.92
CA PHE A 105 6.98 1.98 6.12
C PHE A 105 7.75 1.79 4.80
N PRO A 106 8.98 1.24 4.82
CA PRO A 106 9.65 0.82 3.59
C PRO A 106 8.78 -0.15 2.79
N GLN A 107 8.87 -0.10 1.47
CA GLN A 107 8.21 -1.03 0.58
C GLN A 107 8.64 -2.48 0.89
N VAL A 108 7.77 -3.46 0.59
CA VAL A 108 7.94 -4.87 1.00
C VAL A 108 9.30 -5.45 0.63
N VAL A 109 9.80 -5.20 -0.59
CA VAL A 109 11.11 -5.71 -1.02
C VAL A 109 12.26 -5.20 -0.16
N THR A 110 12.16 -3.96 0.31
CA THR A 110 13.13 -3.29 1.19
C THR A 110 12.99 -3.80 2.62
N MET A 111 11.77 -4.01 3.12
CA MET A 111 11.58 -4.67 4.41
C MET A 111 12.18 -6.07 4.40
N ALA A 112 11.90 -6.88 3.37
CA ALA A 112 12.38 -8.25 3.24
C ALA A 112 13.93 -8.34 3.24
N ALA A 113 14.61 -7.32 2.71
CA ALA A 113 16.07 -7.22 2.75
C ALA A 113 16.66 -7.15 4.17
N SER A 114 15.85 -6.88 5.20
CA SER A 114 16.29 -6.99 6.59
C SER A 114 16.54 -8.44 7.05
N PHE A 115 15.86 -9.42 6.44
CA PHE A 115 15.80 -10.80 6.91
C PHE A 115 15.45 -10.90 8.41
N ASN A 116 14.45 -10.13 8.86
CA ASN A 116 14.04 -10.05 10.26
C ASN A 116 12.53 -10.32 10.44
N ARG A 117 12.17 -11.56 10.81
CA ARG A 117 10.77 -11.96 11.06
C ARG A 117 10.08 -11.11 12.11
N SER A 118 10.80 -10.75 13.17
CA SER A 118 10.26 -9.92 14.24
C SER A 118 9.93 -8.51 13.75
N LEU A 119 10.74 -7.97 12.83
CA LEU A 119 10.44 -6.71 12.17
C LEU A 119 9.19 -6.83 11.29
N PHE A 120 9.09 -7.87 10.45
CA PHE A 120 7.91 -8.10 9.60
C PHE A 120 6.63 -8.14 10.45
N LYS A 121 6.66 -8.91 11.55
CA LYS A 121 5.54 -8.99 12.48
C LYS A 121 5.23 -7.64 13.12
N SER A 122 6.24 -6.90 13.56
CA SER A 122 6.05 -5.61 14.24
C SER A 122 5.43 -4.56 13.31
N VAL A 123 5.86 -4.52 12.04
CA VAL A 123 5.25 -3.64 11.03
C VAL A 123 3.79 -4.05 10.79
N GLY A 124 3.52 -5.36 10.59
CA GLY A 124 2.15 -5.85 10.45
C GLY A 124 1.27 -5.50 11.65
N GLN A 125 1.80 -5.54 12.87
CA GLN A 125 1.10 -5.11 14.09
C GLN A 125 0.77 -3.62 14.08
N ALA A 126 1.72 -2.77 13.69
CA ALA A 126 1.48 -1.33 13.57
C ALA A 126 0.37 -1.02 12.55
N VAL A 127 0.46 -1.63 11.36
CA VAL A 127 -0.54 -1.48 10.29
C VAL A 127 -1.93 -1.94 10.74
N GLY A 128 -2.02 -3.11 11.40
CA GLY A 128 -3.28 -3.61 11.96
C GLY A 128 -3.87 -2.69 13.04
N ARG A 129 -3.03 -2.08 13.88
CA ARG A 129 -3.46 -1.12 14.92
C ARG A 129 -3.98 0.18 14.33
N GLU A 130 -3.28 0.74 13.36
CA GLU A 130 -3.74 1.96 12.68
C GLU A 130 -5.09 1.71 11.98
N ALA A 131 -5.27 0.54 11.38
CA ALA A 131 -6.53 0.17 10.72
C ALA A 131 -7.66 0.07 11.74
N ARG A 132 -7.40 -0.61 12.86
CA ARG A 132 -8.37 -0.73 13.95
C ARG A 132 -8.70 0.62 14.56
N PHE A 133 -7.70 1.46 14.78
CA PHE A 133 -7.88 2.83 15.29
C PHE A 133 -8.80 3.65 14.37
N LEU A 134 -8.55 3.63 13.06
CA LEU A 134 -9.37 4.32 12.06
C LEU A 134 -10.82 3.82 12.05
N ARG A 135 -11.02 2.49 12.10
CA ARG A 135 -12.35 1.91 12.19
C ARG A 135 -13.09 2.39 13.43
N GLU A 136 -12.50 2.21 14.61
CA GLU A 136 -13.19 2.48 15.87
C GLU A 136 -13.47 3.98 16.06
N THR A 137 -12.55 4.84 15.62
CA THR A 137 -12.79 6.29 15.61
C THR A 137 -13.84 6.70 14.57
N GLY A 138 -13.79 6.15 13.36
CA GLY A 138 -14.81 6.36 12.33
C GLY A 138 -16.22 6.03 12.80
N LEU A 139 -16.38 4.89 13.48
CA LEU A 139 -17.65 4.49 14.10
C LEU A 139 -18.10 5.47 15.18
N ARG A 140 -17.19 5.95 16.05
CA ARG A 140 -17.53 6.96 17.08
C ARG A 140 -18.00 8.30 16.51
N TYR A 141 -17.50 8.70 15.34
CA TYR A 141 -17.87 9.94 14.65
C TYR A 141 -18.95 9.77 13.57
N GLY A 142 -19.58 8.60 13.50
CA GLY A 142 -20.77 8.39 12.70
C GLY A 142 -20.54 7.96 11.25
N ASP A 143 -19.38 7.38 10.91
CA ASP A 143 -19.13 6.73 9.62
C ASP A 143 -19.82 5.35 9.50
N TRP A 144 -21.12 5.31 9.74
CA TRP A 144 -21.96 4.12 9.64
C TRP A 144 -22.17 3.65 8.19
N LYS A 145 -21.71 4.43 7.21
CA LYS A 145 -21.82 4.14 5.77
C LYS A 145 -20.65 3.33 5.23
N GLY A 146 -19.72 2.93 6.09
CA GLY A 146 -18.78 1.85 5.78
C GLY A 146 -17.43 2.28 5.20
N ARG A 147 -17.16 3.58 4.99
CA ARG A 147 -15.96 4.05 4.28
C ARG A 147 -14.66 3.73 5.01
N LEU A 148 -14.64 3.83 6.33
CA LEU A 148 -13.50 3.56 7.21
C LEU A 148 -13.64 2.24 7.99
N THR A 149 -14.71 1.48 7.75
CA THR A 149 -15.07 0.31 8.58
C THR A 149 -14.35 -0.99 8.20
N GLY A 150 -13.80 -1.03 6.99
CA GLY A 150 -13.14 -2.18 6.40
C GLY A 150 -11.83 -2.57 7.04
N LEU A 151 -11.66 -3.87 7.30
CA LEU A 151 -10.46 -4.42 7.91
C LEU A 151 -9.84 -5.60 7.13
N LEU A 152 -10.20 -5.86 5.86
CA LEU A 152 -9.43 -6.79 5.03
C LEU A 152 -8.22 -6.06 4.45
N LEU A 153 -7.06 -6.28 5.05
CA LEU A 153 -5.80 -5.62 4.72
C LEU A 153 -5.01 -6.45 3.72
N GLN A 154 -4.82 -5.91 2.52
CA GLN A 154 -4.19 -6.62 1.41
C GLN A 154 -2.70 -6.31 1.27
N PHE A 155 -1.89 -7.33 0.98
CA PHE A 155 -0.46 -7.19 0.72
C PHE A 155 0.05 -8.33 -0.18
N ASN A 156 1.09 -8.03 -0.94
CA ASN A 156 1.59 -8.89 -2.01
C ASN A 156 2.69 -9.84 -1.50
N ILE A 157 2.58 -11.12 -1.84
CA ILE A 157 3.53 -12.20 -1.49
C ILE A 157 3.96 -13.03 -2.70
N ASN A 158 3.68 -12.55 -3.92
CA ASN A 158 4.11 -13.19 -5.15
C ASN A 158 5.65 -13.25 -5.22
N ILE A 159 6.17 -14.14 -6.06
CA ILE A 159 7.61 -14.23 -6.31
C ILE A 159 8.01 -13.15 -7.32
N PHE A 160 9.05 -12.37 -7.01
CA PHE A 160 9.68 -11.44 -7.96
C PHE A 160 10.50 -12.20 -9.02
N ARG A 161 9.77 -12.91 -9.89
CA ARG A 161 10.30 -13.91 -10.81
C ARG A 161 11.11 -13.29 -11.97
N ASP A 162 10.65 -12.18 -12.53
CA ASP A 162 11.35 -11.47 -13.59
C ASP A 162 11.75 -10.08 -13.09
N PRO A 163 13.02 -9.68 -13.17
CA PRO A 163 13.49 -8.41 -12.62
C PRO A 163 12.81 -7.19 -13.25
N ARG A 164 12.19 -7.32 -14.43
CA ARG A 164 11.47 -6.22 -15.09
C ARG A 164 10.08 -5.95 -14.53
N TRP A 165 9.53 -6.85 -13.72
CA TRP A 165 8.14 -6.75 -13.27
C TRP A 165 7.90 -5.44 -12.50
N GLY A 166 6.93 -4.63 -12.95
CA GLY A 166 6.65 -3.30 -12.40
C GLY A 166 6.20 -3.30 -10.93
N ARG A 167 5.60 -4.41 -10.48
CA ARG A 167 5.11 -4.60 -9.10
C ARG A 167 6.02 -5.46 -8.25
N GLY A 168 7.20 -5.86 -8.74
CA GLY A 168 8.13 -6.65 -7.94
C GLY A 168 8.58 -5.96 -6.65
N GLN A 169 8.53 -4.62 -6.63
CA GLN A 169 8.74 -3.81 -5.42
C GLN A 169 7.81 -4.21 -4.25
N GLU A 170 6.56 -4.58 -4.55
CA GLU A 170 5.55 -4.94 -3.56
C GLU A 170 5.77 -6.32 -2.94
N THR A 171 6.79 -7.06 -3.37
CA THR A 171 6.99 -8.46 -2.98
C THR A 171 8.15 -8.63 -1.99
N PRO A 172 8.20 -9.75 -1.23
CA PRO A 172 9.36 -10.06 -0.40
C PRO A 172 10.63 -10.47 -1.18
N GLY A 173 10.64 -10.36 -2.51
CA GLY A 173 11.75 -10.73 -3.37
C GLY A 173 11.53 -12.02 -4.16
N GLU A 174 12.62 -12.67 -4.55
CA GLU A 174 12.59 -13.79 -5.52
C GLU A 174 12.57 -15.19 -4.86
N ASP A 175 12.65 -15.27 -3.53
CA ASP A 175 12.82 -16.53 -2.80
C ASP A 175 11.51 -17.03 -2.16
N PRO A 176 11.07 -18.27 -2.44
CA PRO A 176 9.83 -18.80 -1.88
C PRO A 176 9.84 -18.95 -0.35
N TYR A 177 10.98 -19.28 0.26
CA TYR A 177 11.07 -19.43 1.71
C TYR A 177 10.99 -18.07 2.40
N LEU A 178 11.73 -17.06 1.92
CA LEU A 178 11.63 -15.68 2.41
C LEU A 178 10.21 -15.13 2.29
N SER A 179 9.56 -15.33 1.14
CA SER A 179 8.16 -14.92 0.94
C SER A 179 7.20 -15.63 1.88
N ALA A 180 7.40 -16.93 2.13
CA ALA A 180 6.62 -17.69 3.12
C ALA A 180 6.81 -17.17 4.55
N GLN A 181 8.05 -16.88 4.96
CA GLN A 181 8.36 -16.35 6.29
C GLN A 181 7.85 -14.92 6.47
N PHE A 182 7.91 -14.09 5.42
CA PHE A 182 7.28 -12.78 5.41
C PHE A 182 5.76 -12.90 5.57
N ALA A 183 5.11 -13.72 4.75
CA ALA A 183 3.66 -13.94 4.81
C ALA A 183 3.21 -14.37 6.20
N ALA A 184 3.81 -15.41 6.77
CA ALA A 184 3.45 -15.90 8.10
C ALA A 184 3.64 -14.85 9.20
N SER A 185 4.75 -14.10 9.16
CA SER A 185 5.05 -13.07 10.16
C SER A 185 4.12 -11.87 10.05
N TYR A 186 3.88 -11.40 8.82
CA TYR A 186 3.03 -10.23 8.56
C TYR A 186 1.55 -10.53 8.83
N VAL A 187 1.04 -11.71 8.46
CA VAL A 187 -0.29 -12.21 8.85
C VAL A 187 -0.43 -12.23 10.38
N SER A 188 0.55 -12.83 11.09
CA SER A 188 0.54 -12.85 12.56
C SER A 188 0.55 -11.45 13.16
N GLY A 189 1.22 -10.50 12.52
CA GLY A 189 1.25 -9.10 12.94
C GLY A 189 -0.09 -8.41 12.77
N ILE A 190 -0.61 -8.37 11.54
CA ILE A 190 -1.89 -7.75 11.19
C ILE A 190 -3.02 -8.32 12.05
N GLN A 191 -3.08 -9.64 12.20
CA GLN A 191 -4.15 -10.33 12.92
C GLN A 191 -3.83 -10.54 14.41
N SER A 192 -2.86 -9.80 14.99
CA SER A 192 -2.65 -9.83 16.44
C SER A 192 -3.94 -9.42 17.18
N LEU A 193 -4.15 -9.99 18.36
CA LEU A 193 -5.41 -9.87 19.09
C LEU A 193 -5.49 -8.59 19.93
N VAL A 194 -6.70 -8.06 20.08
CA VAL A 194 -7.06 -6.89 20.89
C VAL A 194 -8.33 -7.14 21.71
N GLY A 195 -8.47 -6.39 22.81
CA GLY A 195 -9.63 -6.51 23.71
C GLY A 195 -9.81 -7.94 24.21
N ASP A 196 -11.04 -8.46 24.06
CA ASP A 196 -11.43 -9.81 24.48
C ASP A 196 -11.01 -10.93 23.49
N GLY A 197 -9.92 -10.73 22.75
CA GLY A 197 -9.36 -11.74 21.83
C GLY A 197 -9.82 -11.63 20.39
N ILE A 198 -10.21 -10.43 19.95
CA ILE A 198 -10.63 -10.16 18.56
C ILE A 198 -9.38 -9.76 17.75
N PRO A 199 -9.20 -10.24 16.49
CA PRO A 199 -8.11 -9.76 15.64
C PRO A 199 -8.21 -8.25 15.37
N GLN A 200 -7.07 -7.55 15.35
CA GLN A 200 -7.00 -6.13 14.99
C GLN A 200 -7.58 -5.88 13.59
N ALA A 201 -7.20 -6.71 12.63
CA ALA A 201 -7.71 -6.71 11.27
C ALA A 201 -7.57 -8.11 10.64
N ALA A 202 -8.11 -8.30 9.44
CA ALA A 202 -7.99 -9.51 8.64
C ALA A 202 -6.87 -9.35 7.61
N ALA A 203 -5.90 -10.24 7.60
CA ALA A 203 -4.81 -10.24 6.62
C ALA A 203 -5.26 -10.95 5.33
N SER A 204 -4.93 -10.37 4.17
CA SER A 204 -5.25 -10.92 2.86
C SER A 204 -4.03 -10.97 1.93
N CYS A 205 -3.59 -12.19 1.63
CA CYS A 205 -2.44 -12.41 0.75
C CYS A 205 -2.85 -12.38 -0.73
N LYS A 206 -2.08 -11.65 -1.55
CA LYS A 206 -2.30 -11.53 -2.99
C LYS A 206 -1.02 -11.75 -3.80
N HIS A 207 -1.10 -12.16 -5.06
CA HIS A 207 -2.27 -12.50 -5.88
C HIS A 207 -2.19 -13.99 -6.28
N PHE A 208 -3.18 -14.78 -5.89
CA PHE A 208 -3.16 -16.24 -6.02
C PHE A 208 -3.71 -16.67 -7.39
N ALA A 209 -2.93 -17.21 -8.33
CA ALA A 209 -1.50 -17.58 -8.23
C ALA A 209 -0.71 -17.25 -9.51
N ALA A 210 0.62 -17.39 -9.41
CA ALA A 210 1.57 -17.20 -10.51
C ALA A 210 1.46 -15.84 -11.24
N TYR A 211 1.00 -14.81 -10.54
CA TYR A 211 0.98 -13.45 -11.05
C TYR A 211 2.35 -12.78 -10.87
N SER A 212 3.02 -12.45 -11.98
CA SER A 212 4.33 -11.78 -11.98
C SER A 212 4.63 -11.04 -13.29
N PHE A 213 3.60 -10.46 -13.89
CA PHE A 213 3.62 -9.77 -15.18
C PHE A 213 2.47 -8.76 -15.24
N GLU A 214 2.75 -7.53 -15.65
CA GLU A 214 1.75 -6.48 -15.86
C GLU A 214 1.36 -6.36 -17.34
N GLY A 215 2.36 -6.33 -18.23
CA GLY A 215 2.23 -5.86 -19.60
C GLY A 215 3.25 -4.78 -19.95
N GLY A 216 3.52 -4.60 -21.24
CA GLY A 216 4.49 -3.61 -21.72
C GLY A 216 3.99 -2.15 -21.71
N PRO A 217 4.85 -1.17 -22.03
CA PRO A 217 4.54 0.27 -22.02
C PRO A 217 3.39 0.74 -22.93
N THR A 218 2.81 -0.18 -23.70
CA THR A 218 1.66 0.05 -24.57
C THR A 218 0.31 -0.04 -23.83
N GLN A 219 0.30 -0.31 -22.52
CA GLN A 219 -0.92 -0.38 -21.68
C GLN A 219 -1.58 0.98 -21.43
N LEU A 220 -0.88 2.11 -21.64
CA LEU A 220 -1.41 3.42 -21.23
C LEU A 220 -2.63 3.93 -22.01
N ASN A 221 -3.05 3.25 -23.08
CA ASN A 221 -4.24 3.64 -23.82
C ASN A 221 -5.30 2.53 -23.83
N LYS A 222 -6.27 2.65 -22.91
CA LYS A 222 -7.50 1.84 -22.75
C LYS A 222 -8.44 1.81 -23.98
N THR A 223 -7.99 2.19 -25.16
CA THR A 223 -8.80 2.24 -26.38
C THR A 223 -8.23 1.31 -27.44
N GLU A 224 -9.09 0.40 -27.94
CA GLU A 224 -8.88 -0.57 -29.01
C GLU A 224 -8.27 -0.03 -30.33
N HIS A 225 -8.10 1.29 -30.47
CA HIS A 225 -7.82 1.97 -31.73
C HIS A 225 -6.34 2.30 -32.04
N MET A 226 -5.37 1.98 -31.18
CA MET A 226 -3.94 2.21 -31.48
C MET A 226 -3.16 0.96 -31.97
N ARG A 227 -3.87 -0.10 -32.37
CA ARG A 227 -3.31 -1.34 -32.97
C ARG A 227 -2.31 -1.07 -34.12
N ASP A 228 -2.42 0.07 -34.78
CA ASP A 228 -1.69 0.35 -36.03
C ASP A 228 -0.43 1.23 -35.87
N PHE A 229 -0.13 1.76 -34.66
CA PHE A 229 0.90 2.80 -34.51
C PHE A 229 2.24 2.34 -33.88
N ILE A 230 2.33 1.14 -33.29
CA ILE A 230 3.58 0.64 -32.69
C ILE A 230 3.87 -0.80 -33.17
N PRO A 231 4.81 -0.99 -34.11
CA PRO A 231 5.24 -2.32 -34.52
C PRO A 231 5.87 -3.09 -33.35
N GLY A 232 5.27 -4.23 -32.96
CA GLY A 232 5.81 -5.14 -31.93
C GLY A 232 5.12 -5.12 -30.56
N ALA A 233 4.04 -4.37 -30.37
CA ALA A 233 3.24 -4.40 -29.14
C ALA A 233 2.55 -5.78 -28.96
N SER A 234 2.81 -6.44 -27.83
CA SER A 234 2.08 -7.66 -27.44
C SER A 234 0.66 -7.30 -27.01
N ASN A 235 -0.35 -8.03 -27.51
CA ASN A 235 -1.74 -7.92 -27.06
C ASN A 235 -1.98 -8.54 -25.66
N VAL A 236 -0.92 -8.96 -24.99
CA VAL A 236 -0.98 -9.66 -23.70
C VAL A 236 -0.69 -8.69 -22.55
N SER A 237 -1.57 -8.67 -21.57
CA SER A 237 -1.47 -7.96 -20.30
C SER A 237 -1.81 -8.90 -19.15
N ARG A 238 -1.60 -8.46 -17.92
CA ARG A 238 -2.08 -9.17 -16.72
C ARG A 238 -3.53 -9.63 -16.79
N HIS A 239 -4.39 -8.86 -17.47
CA HIS A 239 -5.82 -9.11 -17.56
C HIS A 239 -6.19 -10.27 -18.50
N ASN A 240 -5.30 -10.66 -19.41
CA ASN A 240 -5.54 -11.75 -20.36
C ASN A 240 -4.39 -12.76 -20.51
N GLU A 241 -3.32 -12.61 -19.72
CA GLU A 241 -2.20 -13.52 -19.75
C GLU A 241 -2.61 -14.93 -19.31
N ASN A 242 -2.08 -15.93 -20.01
CA ASN A 242 -2.08 -17.31 -19.57
C ASN A 242 -0.67 -17.71 -19.14
N ALA A 243 -0.44 -17.76 -17.82
CA ALA A 243 0.78 -18.24 -17.23
C ALA A 243 0.84 -19.77 -17.38
N VAL A 244 1.72 -20.26 -18.27
CA VAL A 244 1.96 -21.69 -18.45
C VAL A 244 3.05 -22.13 -17.49
N VAL A 245 2.67 -22.81 -16.41
CA VAL A 245 3.55 -23.15 -15.29
C VAL A 245 3.55 -24.66 -15.06
N SER A 246 4.73 -25.25 -14.93
CA SER A 246 4.87 -26.68 -14.62
C SER A 246 4.36 -27.00 -13.20
N PRO A 247 3.86 -28.22 -12.95
CA PRO A 247 3.51 -28.66 -11.58
C PRO A 247 4.69 -28.55 -10.60
N GLN A 248 5.91 -28.79 -11.11
CA GLN A 248 7.16 -28.61 -10.37
C GLN A 248 7.33 -27.16 -9.89
N ASP A 249 7.28 -26.19 -10.81
CA ASP A 249 7.47 -24.77 -10.50
C ASP A 249 6.35 -24.23 -9.62
N LEU A 250 5.10 -24.67 -9.82
CA LEU A 250 3.97 -24.35 -8.94
C LEU A 250 4.27 -24.77 -7.49
N THR A 251 4.66 -26.02 -7.31
CA THR A 251 4.90 -26.62 -5.99
C THR A 251 6.13 -26.01 -5.30
N GLU A 252 7.24 -25.85 -6.01
CA GLU A 252 8.51 -25.44 -5.40
C GLU A 252 8.71 -23.92 -5.33
N SER A 253 7.90 -23.13 -6.06
CA SER A 253 8.11 -21.68 -6.21
C SER A 253 6.88 -20.84 -5.89
N TYR A 254 5.72 -21.15 -6.48
CA TYR A 254 4.55 -20.27 -6.39
C TYR A 254 3.64 -20.57 -5.19
N PHE A 255 3.54 -21.83 -4.77
CA PHE A 255 2.70 -22.25 -3.66
C PHE A 255 3.24 -21.99 -2.25
N PRO A 256 4.56 -22.07 -1.96
CA PRO A 256 5.05 -22.01 -0.57
C PRO A 256 4.60 -20.76 0.21
N ALA A 257 4.56 -19.60 -0.44
CA ALA A 257 4.14 -18.36 0.21
C ALA A 257 2.63 -18.34 0.55
N PHE A 258 1.78 -18.82 -0.37
CA PHE A 258 0.33 -18.88 -0.14
C PHE A 258 -0.06 -20.00 0.83
N GLU A 259 0.65 -21.13 0.81
CA GLU A 259 0.51 -22.18 1.82
C GLU A 259 0.84 -21.63 3.21
N ALA A 260 1.98 -20.94 3.37
CA ALA A 260 2.36 -20.32 4.64
C ALA A 260 1.34 -19.26 5.08
N CYS A 261 0.80 -18.47 4.15
CA CYS A 261 -0.27 -17.52 4.44
C CYS A 261 -1.54 -18.20 4.98
N ALA A 262 -2.01 -19.26 4.31
CA ALA A 262 -3.18 -20.01 4.74
C ALA A 262 -2.96 -20.68 6.10
N ARG A 263 -1.80 -21.33 6.30
CA ARG A 263 -1.43 -22.00 7.56
C ARG A 263 -1.21 -21.03 8.72
N ALA A 264 -0.81 -19.78 8.43
CA ALA A 264 -0.75 -18.71 9.43
C ALA A 264 -2.15 -18.22 9.87
N GLY A 265 -3.23 -18.74 9.26
CA GLY A 265 -4.61 -18.42 9.62
C GLY A 265 -5.10 -17.11 9.02
N ALA A 266 -4.57 -16.70 7.87
CA ALA A 266 -5.06 -15.52 7.15
C ALA A 266 -6.58 -15.61 6.92
N LEU A 267 -7.27 -14.50 7.10
CA LEU A 267 -8.72 -14.38 6.93
C LEU A 267 -9.12 -13.91 5.52
N GLY A 268 -8.14 -13.63 4.66
CA GLY A 268 -8.31 -13.25 3.27
C GLY A 268 -7.29 -13.88 2.32
N SER A 269 -7.68 -14.07 1.07
CA SER A 269 -6.78 -14.27 -0.05
C SER A 269 -7.37 -13.65 -1.31
N MET A 270 -6.56 -13.01 -2.13
CA MET A 270 -7.02 -12.46 -3.41
C MET A 270 -6.63 -13.38 -4.56
N CYS A 271 -7.60 -13.78 -5.39
CA CYS A 271 -7.32 -14.49 -6.64
C CYS A 271 -6.87 -13.50 -7.73
N ALA A 272 -5.88 -13.89 -8.53
CA ALA A 272 -5.24 -13.03 -9.52
C ALA A 272 -6.07 -12.82 -10.81
N TYR A 273 -5.69 -11.83 -11.61
CA TYR A 273 -6.24 -11.61 -12.95
C TYR A 273 -5.98 -12.77 -13.91
N ASN A 274 -4.72 -13.23 -13.99
CA ASN A 274 -4.25 -14.11 -15.05
C ASN A 274 -4.90 -15.49 -15.01
N GLN A 275 -4.81 -16.18 -16.15
CA GLN A 275 -5.02 -17.62 -16.20
C GLN A 275 -3.74 -18.34 -15.77
N VAL A 276 -3.89 -19.51 -15.15
CA VAL A 276 -2.81 -20.48 -14.91
C VAL A 276 -3.18 -21.74 -15.67
N ASN A 277 -2.32 -22.15 -16.61
CA ASN A 277 -2.53 -23.33 -17.45
C ASN A 277 -3.90 -23.36 -18.15
N GLY A 278 -4.38 -22.19 -18.61
CA GLY A 278 -5.62 -22.01 -19.36
C GLY A 278 -6.90 -21.87 -18.51
N ILE A 279 -6.79 -21.77 -17.19
CA ILE A 279 -7.93 -21.56 -16.29
C ILE A 279 -7.75 -20.23 -15.55
N PRO A 280 -8.72 -19.30 -15.58
CA PRO A 280 -8.66 -18.07 -14.81
C PRO A 280 -8.47 -18.36 -13.32
N SER A 281 -7.57 -17.64 -12.65
CA SER A 281 -7.24 -17.93 -11.25
C SER A 281 -8.46 -17.85 -10.33
N CYS A 282 -9.35 -16.88 -10.55
CA CYS A 282 -10.60 -16.73 -9.80
C CYS A 282 -11.68 -17.78 -10.10
N ALA A 283 -11.48 -18.64 -11.10
CA ALA A 283 -12.39 -19.75 -11.47
C ALA A 283 -11.72 -21.12 -11.37
N SER A 284 -10.52 -21.20 -10.80
CA SER A 284 -9.78 -22.47 -10.66
C SER A 284 -10.17 -23.18 -9.36
N SER A 285 -11.00 -24.22 -9.46
CA SER A 285 -11.33 -25.08 -8.32
C SER A 285 -10.10 -25.80 -7.75
N GLU A 286 -9.12 -26.12 -8.60
CA GLU A 286 -7.86 -26.74 -8.18
C GLU A 286 -7.08 -25.81 -7.25
N LEU A 287 -6.94 -24.52 -7.62
CA LEU A 287 -6.25 -23.55 -6.78
C LEU A 287 -7.08 -23.20 -5.54
N LEU A 288 -8.33 -22.78 -5.72
CA LEU A 288 -9.10 -22.14 -4.66
C LEU A 288 -9.78 -23.13 -3.71
N ARG A 289 -10.33 -24.26 -4.20
CA ARG A 289 -10.92 -25.29 -3.32
C ARG A 289 -9.88 -26.31 -2.90
N SER A 290 -9.29 -27.02 -3.85
CA SER A 290 -8.42 -28.16 -3.52
C SER A 290 -7.14 -27.74 -2.81
N LYS A 291 -6.37 -26.78 -3.34
CA LYS A 291 -5.14 -26.31 -2.68
C LYS A 291 -5.44 -25.43 -1.47
N LEU A 292 -6.09 -24.29 -1.68
CA LEU A 292 -6.21 -23.27 -0.64
C LEU A 292 -7.14 -23.70 0.52
N ARG A 293 -8.38 -24.12 0.24
CA ARG A 293 -9.36 -24.48 1.30
C ARG A 293 -9.14 -25.88 1.87
N GLU A 294 -8.96 -26.90 1.04
CA GLU A 294 -8.91 -28.30 1.47
C GLU A 294 -7.53 -28.68 2.00
N GLU A 295 -6.48 -28.57 1.17
CA GLU A 295 -5.12 -29.01 1.50
C GLU A 295 -4.43 -28.12 2.54
N TRP A 296 -4.50 -26.79 2.38
CA TRP A 296 -3.84 -25.83 3.28
C TRP A 296 -4.75 -25.34 4.43
N GLY A 297 -6.03 -25.70 4.39
CA GLY A 297 -6.95 -25.42 5.49
C GLY A 297 -7.40 -23.97 5.61
N PHE A 298 -7.38 -23.18 4.52
CA PHE A 298 -7.87 -21.80 4.54
C PHE A 298 -9.37 -21.73 4.90
N ARG A 299 -9.73 -20.81 5.81
CA ARG A 299 -11.12 -20.61 6.30
C ARG A 299 -11.61 -19.16 6.17
N GLY A 300 -10.80 -18.30 5.56
CA GLY A 300 -11.15 -16.91 5.29
C GLY A 300 -12.03 -16.74 4.04
N MET A 301 -12.16 -15.49 3.61
CA MET A 301 -12.84 -15.14 2.36
C MET A 301 -11.85 -14.99 1.19
N ILE A 302 -12.27 -15.39 0.00
CA ILE A 302 -11.53 -15.21 -1.25
C ILE A 302 -12.13 -14.03 -1.99
N VAL A 303 -11.32 -13.01 -2.25
CA VAL A 303 -11.71 -11.80 -2.97
C VAL A 303 -11.07 -11.78 -4.37
N THR A 304 -11.72 -11.19 -5.36
CA THR A 304 -11.09 -11.02 -6.68
C THR A 304 -10.17 -9.83 -6.70
N ASP A 305 -9.18 -9.86 -7.58
CA ASP A 305 -8.57 -8.63 -8.09
C ASP A 305 -9.62 -7.81 -8.89
N CYS A 306 -9.34 -6.54 -9.14
CA CYS A 306 -10.33 -5.54 -9.55
C CYS A 306 -10.19 -5.19 -11.05
N ASP A 307 -10.84 -5.84 -12.01
CA ASP A 307 -12.15 -6.54 -12.01
C ASP A 307 -12.04 -7.94 -12.68
N SER A 308 -11.42 -8.92 -12.00
CA SER A 308 -11.03 -10.20 -12.63
C SER A 308 -12.19 -11.02 -13.19
N ILE A 309 -13.40 -10.95 -12.60
CA ILE A 309 -14.56 -11.68 -13.15
C ILE A 309 -15.03 -11.06 -14.47
N ALA A 310 -14.99 -9.73 -14.60
CA ALA A 310 -15.26 -9.08 -15.87
C ALA A 310 -14.20 -9.44 -16.92
N ASP A 311 -12.93 -9.57 -16.52
CA ASP A 311 -11.83 -9.97 -17.41
C ASP A 311 -12.02 -11.40 -17.94
N MET A 312 -12.48 -12.34 -17.10
CA MET A 312 -12.80 -13.71 -17.51
C MET A 312 -13.73 -13.75 -18.73
N TYR A 313 -14.73 -12.86 -18.76
CA TYR A 313 -15.68 -12.76 -19.87
C TYR A 313 -15.15 -11.90 -21.03
N SER A 314 -14.67 -10.70 -20.74
CA SER A 314 -14.43 -9.67 -21.74
C SER A 314 -13.07 -9.82 -22.45
N LEU A 315 -12.06 -10.31 -21.74
CA LEU A 315 -10.68 -10.36 -22.21
C LEU A 315 -10.16 -11.80 -22.37
N GLN A 316 -10.55 -12.70 -21.48
CA GLN A 316 -10.08 -14.10 -21.47
C GLN A 316 -11.03 -15.04 -22.23
N ARG A 317 -12.27 -14.62 -22.47
CA ARG A 317 -13.30 -15.41 -23.19
C ARG A 317 -13.48 -16.82 -22.61
N TYR A 318 -13.46 -16.94 -21.28
CA TYR A 318 -13.46 -18.23 -20.59
C TYR A 318 -14.81 -18.96 -20.69
N ARG A 319 -15.92 -18.24 -20.53
CA ARG A 319 -17.29 -18.73 -20.80
C ARG A 319 -18.06 -17.77 -21.69
N ASP A 320 -19.10 -18.29 -22.33
CA ASP A 320 -19.85 -17.60 -23.39
C ASP A 320 -20.72 -16.46 -22.84
N THR A 321 -21.20 -16.56 -21.60
CA THR A 321 -22.06 -15.55 -20.99
C THR A 321 -21.47 -14.94 -19.71
N PRO A 322 -21.82 -13.69 -19.37
CA PRO A 322 -21.47 -13.07 -18.10
C PRO A 322 -21.86 -13.92 -16.87
N ALA A 323 -23.09 -14.47 -16.88
CA ALA A 323 -23.62 -15.28 -15.79
C ALA A 323 -22.81 -16.57 -15.57
N GLU A 324 -22.43 -17.28 -16.64
CA GLU A 324 -21.60 -18.49 -16.53
C GLU A 324 -20.20 -18.20 -15.97
N ASN A 325 -19.63 -17.02 -16.25
CA ASN A 325 -18.34 -16.62 -15.66
C ASN A 325 -18.47 -16.36 -14.15
N ILE A 326 -19.54 -15.70 -13.71
CA ILE A 326 -19.85 -15.49 -12.28
C ILE A 326 -20.07 -16.83 -11.58
N GLU A 327 -20.87 -17.72 -12.19
CA GLU A 327 -21.14 -19.05 -11.64
C GLU A 327 -19.85 -19.87 -11.51
N ALA A 328 -18.98 -19.85 -12.53
CA ALA A 328 -17.69 -20.54 -12.49
C ALA A 328 -16.78 -20.03 -11.37
N ALA A 329 -16.73 -18.71 -11.15
CA ALA A 329 -15.94 -18.12 -10.07
C ALA A 329 -16.47 -18.51 -8.69
N LEU A 330 -17.79 -18.40 -8.47
CA LEU A 330 -18.43 -18.78 -7.21
C LEU A 330 -18.29 -20.28 -6.93
N ALA A 331 -18.48 -21.13 -7.95
CA ALA A 331 -18.34 -22.59 -7.84
C ALA A 331 -16.88 -23.00 -7.53
N ALA A 332 -15.90 -22.25 -8.01
CA ALA A 332 -14.50 -22.42 -7.64
C ALA A 332 -14.17 -21.91 -6.24
N GLY A 333 -15.08 -21.21 -5.55
CA GLY A 333 -14.91 -20.75 -4.17
C GLY A 333 -14.48 -19.30 -4.02
N THR A 334 -14.49 -18.48 -5.08
CA THR A 334 -14.41 -17.02 -4.98
C THR A 334 -15.64 -16.50 -4.24
N ASP A 335 -15.45 -15.65 -3.23
CA ASP A 335 -16.54 -15.17 -2.38
C ASP A 335 -16.98 -13.74 -2.75
N VAL A 336 -16.03 -12.79 -2.82
CA VAL A 336 -16.32 -11.35 -2.97
C VAL A 336 -15.71 -10.82 -4.27
N ALA A 337 -16.52 -10.12 -5.07
CA ALA A 337 -16.06 -9.43 -6.28
C ALA A 337 -15.57 -8.01 -5.94
N CYS A 338 -14.35 -7.68 -6.35
CA CYS A 338 -13.85 -6.32 -6.38
C CYS A 338 -14.22 -5.66 -7.71
N SER A 339 -14.95 -4.53 -7.66
CA SER A 339 -15.67 -3.88 -8.78
C SER A 339 -17.12 -4.40 -8.92
N PRO A 340 -18.12 -3.61 -8.49
CA PRO A 340 -19.47 -4.13 -8.25
C PRO A 340 -20.32 -4.23 -9.51
N GLY A 341 -19.99 -3.51 -10.59
CA GLY A 341 -20.88 -3.35 -11.74
C GLY A 341 -21.21 -4.68 -12.43
N PHE A 342 -20.17 -5.40 -12.87
CA PHE A 342 -20.36 -6.64 -13.62
C PHE A 342 -21.04 -7.73 -12.78
N PHE A 343 -20.57 -7.95 -11.55
CA PHE A 343 -21.16 -8.97 -10.68
C PHE A 343 -22.62 -8.65 -10.33
N ARG A 344 -22.91 -7.41 -9.92
CA ARG A 344 -24.27 -6.99 -9.54
C ARG A 344 -25.26 -7.09 -10.69
N ASP A 345 -24.83 -6.75 -11.91
CA ASP A 345 -25.73 -6.66 -13.06
C ASP A 345 -26.06 -8.04 -13.66
N TYR A 346 -25.22 -9.06 -13.46
CA TYR A 346 -25.38 -10.38 -14.10
C TYR A 346 -25.57 -11.56 -13.11
N ALA A 347 -25.21 -11.42 -11.83
CA ALA A 347 -25.55 -12.43 -10.81
C ALA A 347 -27.07 -12.47 -10.59
N ASN A 348 -27.64 -13.66 -10.38
CA ASN A 348 -29.08 -13.82 -10.25
C ASN A 348 -29.48 -15.04 -9.42
N ALA A 349 -30.79 -15.23 -9.24
CA ALA A 349 -31.36 -16.25 -8.36
C ALA A 349 -31.03 -17.71 -8.71
N SER A 350 -30.62 -18.01 -9.95
CA SER A 350 -30.18 -19.37 -10.30
C SER A 350 -28.93 -19.80 -9.51
N MET A 351 -28.14 -18.83 -9.03
CA MET A 351 -26.89 -19.05 -8.29
C MET A 351 -27.07 -19.01 -6.78
N GLU A 352 -28.31 -19.00 -6.26
CA GLU A 352 -28.58 -18.79 -4.83
C GLU A 352 -27.77 -19.71 -3.88
N PRO A 353 -27.60 -21.02 -4.13
CA PRO A 353 -26.77 -21.86 -3.27
C PRO A 353 -25.32 -21.38 -3.18
N LEU A 354 -24.73 -21.00 -4.31
CA LEU A 354 -23.36 -20.49 -4.40
C LEU A 354 -23.21 -19.11 -3.75
N LEU A 355 -24.17 -18.21 -3.99
CA LEU A 355 -24.24 -16.90 -3.33
C LEU A 355 -24.36 -17.03 -1.81
N THR A 356 -25.09 -18.05 -1.34
CA THR A 356 -25.27 -18.34 0.09
C THR A 356 -23.96 -18.82 0.73
N GLU A 357 -23.19 -19.68 0.06
CA GLU A 357 -21.86 -20.10 0.51
C GLU A 357 -20.90 -18.90 0.59
N ALA A 358 -20.82 -18.12 -0.48
CA ALA A 358 -19.94 -16.96 -0.58
C ALA A 358 -20.23 -15.89 0.49
N VAL A 359 -21.50 -15.50 0.66
CA VAL A 359 -21.88 -14.49 1.67
C VAL A 359 -21.63 -14.99 3.09
N LYS A 360 -21.77 -16.31 3.32
CA LYS A 360 -21.45 -16.92 4.62
C LYS A 360 -19.96 -16.77 4.94
N ASN A 361 -19.08 -16.99 3.97
CA ASN A 361 -17.63 -16.80 4.16
C ASN A 361 -17.26 -15.33 4.42
N ALA A 362 -17.84 -14.41 3.64
CA ALA A 362 -17.59 -12.96 3.81
C ALA A 362 -18.09 -12.45 5.18
N LEU A 363 -19.31 -12.81 5.58
CA LEU A 363 -19.88 -12.41 6.88
C LEU A 363 -19.16 -13.08 8.05
N ARG A 364 -18.65 -14.31 7.90
CA ARG A 364 -17.84 -14.96 8.95
C ARG A 364 -16.64 -14.11 9.34
N VAL A 365 -15.94 -13.53 8.37
CA VAL A 365 -14.79 -12.65 8.64
C VAL A 365 -15.23 -11.41 9.43
N ARG A 366 -16.38 -10.81 9.09
CA ARG A 366 -16.98 -9.68 9.83
C ARG A 366 -17.33 -10.04 11.28
N PHE A 367 -17.87 -11.23 11.52
CA PHE A 367 -18.09 -11.75 12.88
C PHE A 367 -16.76 -11.97 13.63
N ILE A 368 -15.75 -12.58 13.00
CA ILE A 368 -14.44 -12.81 13.63
C ILE A 368 -13.78 -11.48 14.03
N LEU A 369 -13.95 -10.42 13.24
CA LEU A 369 -13.43 -9.08 13.51
C LEU A 369 -14.23 -8.31 14.57
N GLY A 370 -15.28 -8.92 15.12
CA GLY A 370 -16.11 -8.35 16.19
C GLY A 370 -16.99 -7.21 15.73
N GLU A 371 -17.41 -7.17 14.45
CA GLU A 371 -18.28 -6.10 13.96
C GLU A 371 -19.62 -6.04 14.69
N PHE A 372 -20.14 -7.20 15.05
CA PHE A 372 -21.46 -7.38 15.67
C PHE A 372 -21.39 -7.55 17.19
N ASP A 373 -20.23 -7.27 17.78
CA ASP A 373 -20.00 -7.33 19.21
C ASP A 373 -19.70 -5.91 19.75
N PRO A 374 -19.86 -5.65 21.06
CA PRO A 374 -19.57 -4.35 21.64
C PRO A 374 -18.15 -3.89 21.29
N PRO A 375 -17.93 -2.63 20.90
CA PRO A 375 -16.60 -2.15 20.57
C PRO A 375 -15.68 -2.21 21.81
N PRO A 376 -14.35 -2.33 21.63
CA PRO A 376 -13.41 -2.25 22.73
C PRO A 376 -13.63 -0.96 23.54
N ALA A 377 -13.67 -1.08 24.87
CA ALA A 377 -13.94 0.05 25.76
C ALA A 377 -12.88 1.17 25.60
N ASP A 378 -11.60 0.78 25.45
CA ASP A 378 -10.46 1.69 25.34
C ASP A 378 -9.69 1.47 24.03
N ILE A 379 -9.40 2.56 23.32
CA ILE A 379 -8.51 2.59 22.15
C ILE A 379 -7.24 3.33 22.58
N PRO A 380 -6.08 2.65 22.72
CA PRO A 380 -4.85 3.29 23.14
C PRO A 380 -4.34 4.35 22.15
N ASP A 381 -3.77 5.44 22.65
CA ASP A 381 -3.13 6.47 21.81
C ASP A 381 -1.95 5.92 20.99
N SER A 382 -1.32 4.84 21.46
CA SER A 382 -0.26 4.14 20.71
C SER A 382 -0.74 3.45 19.43
N TRP A 383 -2.05 3.41 19.16
CA TRP A 383 -2.60 2.87 17.91
C TRP A 383 -2.91 3.95 16.88
N GLN A 384 -2.76 5.23 17.26
CA GLN A 384 -3.00 6.34 16.36
C GLN A 384 -2.06 6.26 15.14
N LYS A 385 -2.57 6.78 14.02
CA LYS A 385 -1.76 7.01 12.81
C LYS A 385 -0.54 7.86 13.14
N ALA A 386 0.62 7.50 12.58
CA ALA A 386 1.87 8.25 12.77
C ALA A 386 2.22 8.45 14.25
N SER A 387 1.91 7.46 15.11
CA SER A 387 2.37 7.48 16.49
C SER A 387 3.89 7.47 16.53
N ALA A 388 4.50 8.06 17.57
CA ALA A 388 5.95 8.14 17.69
C ALA A 388 6.64 6.77 17.57
N GLY A 389 6.02 5.72 18.12
CA GLY A 389 6.54 4.35 18.01
C GLY A 389 6.44 3.76 16.60
N HIS A 390 5.41 4.10 15.83
CA HIS A 390 5.29 3.65 14.43
C HIS A 390 6.31 4.37 13.52
N VAL A 391 6.50 5.67 13.72
CA VAL A 391 7.52 6.47 12.99
C VAL A 391 8.93 5.96 13.30
N GLU A 392 9.22 5.64 14.56
CA GLU A 392 10.49 5.01 14.96
C GLU A 392 10.67 3.64 14.32
N LEU A 393 9.61 2.82 14.28
CA LEU A 393 9.65 1.52 13.60
C LEU A 393 9.88 1.65 12.08
N ALA A 394 9.33 2.68 11.43
CA ALA A 394 9.60 2.97 10.02
C ALA A 394 11.08 3.32 9.78
N MET A 395 11.70 4.08 10.69
CA MET A 395 13.14 4.34 10.68
C MET A 395 13.96 3.06 10.87
N GLU A 396 13.61 2.22 11.84
CA GLU A 396 14.29 0.95 12.06
C GLU A 396 14.20 0.04 10.84
N ALA A 397 13.02 -0.04 10.21
CA ALA A 397 12.82 -0.83 9.00
C ALA A 397 13.68 -0.31 7.84
N ALA A 398 13.76 1.01 7.64
CA ALA A 398 14.60 1.62 6.61
C ALA A 398 16.09 1.32 6.82
N LEU A 399 16.57 1.44 8.06
CA LEU A 399 17.97 1.15 8.41
C LEU A 399 18.33 -0.32 8.24
N GLN A 400 17.43 -1.24 8.62
CA GLN A 400 17.68 -2.68 8.51
C GLN A 400 17.52 -3.20 7.08
N GLY A 401 16.69 -2.55 6.25
CA GLY A 401 16.46 -2.90 4.85
C GLY A 401 17.51 -2.39 3.87
N ALA A 402 18.23 -1.31 4.21
CA ALA A 402 19.26 -0.76 3.34
C ALA A 402 20.48 -1.71 3.17
N VAL A 403 20.95 -1.86 1.93
CA VAL A 403 21.99 -2.83 1.56
C VAL A 403 23.21 -2.12 0.98
N LEU A 404 24.35 -2.27 1.64
CA LEU A 404 25.64 -1.82 1.12
C LEU A 404 26.18 -2.86 0.13
N LEU A 405 26.24 -2.52 -1.15
CA LEU A 405 26.64 -3.45 -2.22
C LEU A 405 28.14 -3.42 -2.49
N LYS A 406 28.75 -2.23 -2.39
CA LYS A 406 30.17 -1.97 -2.61
C LYS A 406 30.67 -0.94 -1.60
N ASN A 407 31.88 -1.13 -1.07
CA ASN A 407 32.53 -0.13 -0.21
C ASN A 407 34.07 -0.25 -0.26
N GLU A 408 34.66 0.20 -1.35
CA GLU A 408 36.11 0.18 -1.56
C GLU A 408 36.84 1.18 -0.66
N GLY A 409 38.03 0.78 -0.18
CA GLY A 409 38.86 1.62 0.69
C GLY A 409 38.22 1.99 2.04
N HIS A 410 37.15 1.31 2.45
CA HIS A 410 36.31 1.69 3.59
C HIS A 410 35.82 3.14 3.51
N MET A 411 35.44 3.57 2.29
CA MET A 411 34.99 4.95 2.01
C MET A 411 33.81 5.38 2.91
N LEU A 412 32.79 4.52 3.04
CA LEU A 412 31.74 4.71 4.04
C LEU A 412 32.12 4.03 5.36
N PRO A 413 31.82 4.65 6.51
CA PRO A 413 31.10 5.93 6.67
C PRO A 413 31.96 7.18 6.42
N LEU A 414 31.32 8.27 5.99
CA LEU A 414 31.92 9.60 5.81
C LEU A 414 32.11 10.32 7.16
N SER A 415 33.11 11.21 7.20
CA SER A 415 33.25 12.19 8.29
C SER A 415 32.27 13.35 8.09
N VAL A 416 31.68 13.83 9.19
CA VAL A 416 30.78 15.00 9.20
C VAL A 416 31.47 16.29 8.76
N GLU A 417 32.81 16.34 8.83
CA GLU A 417 33.61 17.49 8.41
C GLU A 417 33.90 17.53 6.91
N GLN A 418 33.74 16.41 6.19
CA GLN A 418 33.97 16.35 4.75
C GLN A 418 32.92 17.17 4.01
N ARG A 419 33.37 17.91 2.99
CA ARG A 419 32.49 18.65 2.07
C ARG A 419 31.84 17.69 1.08
N VAL A 420 30.54 17.46 1.23
CA VAL A 420 29.77 16.55 0.39
C VAL A 420 28.88 17.32 -0.57
N ALA A 421 28.92 17.01 -1.86
CA ALA A 421 27.94 17.47 -2.84
C ALA A 421 26.93 16.34 -3.15
N VAL A 422 25.65 16.68 -3.23
CA VAL A 422 24.58 15.72 -3.53
C VAL A 422 23.96 16.00 -4.90
N LEU A 423 24.01 15.00 -5.77
CA LEU A 423 23.59 15.06 -7.16
C LEU A 423 22.51 14.01 -7.45
N GLY A 424 21.87 14.15 -8.62
CA GLY A 424 20.95 13.16 -9.17
C GLY A 424 19.47 13.52 -8.99
N PRO A 425 18.59 12.91 -9.82
CA PRO A 425 17.17 13.24 -9.91
C PRO A 425 16.41 13.03 -8.60
N LEU A 426 16.85 12.06 -7.78
CA LEU A 426 16.13 11.63 -6.60
C LEU A 426 16.62 12.30 -5.31
N ARG A 427 17.56 13.25 -5.39
CA ARG A 427 18.11 13.92 -4.19
C ARG A 427 17.04 14.68 -3.38
N ASN A 428 16.02 15.19 -4.07
CA ASN A 428 14.90 15.92 -3.47
C ASN A 428 13.58 15.12 -3.53
N ALA A 429 13.65 13.81 -3.74
CA ALA A 429 12.47 12.96 -3.84
C ALA A 429 11.68 12.96 -2.51
N THR A 430 10.37 13.15 -2.62
CA THR A 430 9.41 13.05 -1.51
C THR A 430 8.51 11.85 -1.71
N ARG A 431 7.68 11.85 -2.77
CA ARG A 431 6.77 10.74 -3.07
C ARG A 431 7.48 9.53 -3.65
N SER A 432 8.35 9.73 -4.64
CA SER A 432 9.00 8.65 -5.37
C SER A 432 9.85 7.72 -4.49
N ILE A 433 10.24 8.14 -3.28
CA ILE A 433 11.02 7.30 -2.34
C ILE A 433 10.16 6.34 -1.51
N LEU A 434 8.83 6.48 -1.59
CA LEU A 434 7.85 5.67 -0.86
C LEU A 434 7.48 4.38 -1.60
N GLY A 435 7.65 4.35 -2.93
CA GLY A 435 7.13 3.27 -3.79
C GLY A 435 5.68 3.56 -4.20
N ASN A 436 4.90 2.51 -4.48
CA ASN A 436 3.46 2.60 -4.76
C ASN A 436 2.62 2.07 -3.58
N TYR A 437 1.29 2.23 -3.66
CA TYR A 437 0.35 1.84 -2.60
C TYR A 437 0.56 2.53 -1.24
N GLU A 438 1.11 3.74 -1.28
CA GLU A 438 1.46 4.57 -0.14
C GLU A 438 0.30 5.48 0.34
N ALA A 439 0.34 5.88 1.62
CA ALA A 439 -0.42 7.02 2.09
C ALA A 439 0.11 8.33 1.48
N TRP A 440 -0.76 9.30 1.21
CA TRP A 440 -0.34 10.59 0.65
C TRP A 440 -1.28 11.75 1.04
N PRO A 441 -0.76 12.94 1.39
CA PRO A 441 0.66 13.30 1.53
C PRO A 441 1.30 12.82 2.84
N VAL A 442 2.54 12.32 2.83
CA VAL A 442 3.26 11.97 4.08
C VAL A 442 4.45 12.92 4.28
N PRO A 443 4.74 13.39 5.50
CA PRO A 443 5.97 14.15 5.76
C PRO A 443 7.21 13.28 5.54
N VAL A 444 7.94 13.52 4.43
CA VAL A 444 9.16 12.78 4.08
C VAL A 444 10.40 13.66 4.23
N VAL A 445 11.45 13.13 4.84
CA VAL A 445 12.79 13.75 4.79
C VAL A 445 13.44 13.36 3.47
N THR A 446 13.75 14.33 2.61
CA THR A 446 14.43 14.06 1.33
C THR A 446 15.86 13.55 1.54
N PRO A 447 16.45 12.79 0.61
CA PRO A 447 17.86 12.38 0.68
C PRO A 447 18.83 13.54 0.93
N LEU A 448 18.63 14.67 0.24
CA LEU A 448 19.42 15.89 0.41
C LEU A 448 19.28 16.44 1.84
N ALA A 449 18.06 16.57 2.34
CA ALA A 449 17.80 17.08 3.69
C ALA A 449 18.41 16.18 4.77
N GLY A 450 18.29 14.86 4.59
CA GLY A 450 18.86 13.88 5.51
C GLY A 450 20.38 13.88 5.55
N LEU A 451 21.06 14.04 4.40
CA LEU A 451 22.51 14.19 4.34
C LEU A 451 22.97 15.54 4.94
N LYS A 452 22.28 16.64 4.60
CA LYS A 452 22.54 17.99 5.16
C LYS A 452 22.37 18.06 6.67
N LYS A 453 21.53 17.21 7.27
CA LYS A 453 21.29 17.16 8.72
C LYS A 453 22.55 16.83 9.52
N PHE A 454 23.49 16.06 8.95
CA PHE A 454 24.61 15.49 9.71
C PHE A 454 25.99 16.00 9.29
N GLY A 455 26.23 16.30 8.00
CA GLY A 455 27.56 16.70 7.53
C GLY A 455 27.57 17.99 6.70
N ARG A 456 28.78 18.46 6.38
CA ARG A 456 28.96 19.67 5.58
C ARG A 456 28.54 19.46 4.12
N HIS A 457 27.64 20.31 3.65
CA HIS A 457 27.13 20.25 2.29
C HIS A 457 27.71 21.35 1.40
N VAL A 458 27.97 21.01 0.14
CA VAL A 458 28.30 21.94 -0.95
C VAL A 458 27.23 21.85 -2.01
N GLU A 459 26.69 23.01 -2.41
CA GLU A 459 25.73 23.07 -3.51
C GLU A 459 26.38 22.63 -4.82
N ALA A 460 25.68 21.79 -5.57
CA ALA A 460 26.18 21.31 -6.84
C ALA A 460 25.86 22.31 -7.97
N PRO A 461 26.85 22.75 -8.76
CA PRO A 461 26.64 23.67 -9.86
C PRO A 461 25.98 22.99 -11.06
N GLY A 462 25.08 23.71 -11.73
CA GLY A 462 24.45 23.27 -12.97
C GLY A 462 23.02 22.73 -12.81
N PRO A 463 22.43 22.20 -13.89
CA PRO A 463 21.03 21.82 -13.92
C PRO A 463 20.76 20.47 -13.24
N GLU A 464 19.51 20.26 -12.82
CA GLU A 464 19.05 18.97 -12.33
C GLU A 464 18.88 17.98 -13.49
N VAL A 465 19.27 16.73 -13.23
CA VAL A 465 19.13 15.62 -14.17
C VAL A 465 17.72 15.07 -14.09
N ASP A 466 17.07 14.88 -15.25
CA ASP A 466 15.75 14.26 -15.35
C ASP A 466 15.77 12.79 -14.93
N ILE A 467 14.77 12.36 -14.16
CA ILE A 467 14.62 10.98 -13.71
C ILE A 467 14.37 10.01 -14.88
N CYS A 468 13.66 10.44 -15.92
CA CYS A 468 13.24 9.55 -17.00
C CYS A 468 14.23 9.44 -18.17
N GLY A 469 15.33 10.17 -18.17
CA GLY A 469 16.36 9.95 -19.18
C GLY A 469 16.25 10.75 -20.48
N THR A 470 15.68 11.97 -20.48
CA THR A 470 15.73 12.82 -21.69
C THR A 470 17.13 13.01 -22.24
N ALA A 471 17.29 12.64 -23.52
CA ALA A 471 18.50 12.98 -24.27
C ALA A 471 18.65 14.51 -24.36
N GLY A 472 19.86 15.01 -24.08
CA GLY A 472 20.18 16.43 -24.20
C GLY A 472 20.02 17.26 -22.91
N SER A 473 19.74 16.64 -21.77
CA SER A 473 19.88 17.30 -20.47
C SER A 473 21.32 17.80 -20.30
N SER A 474 21.50 19.07 -19.96
CA SER A 474 22.82 19.60 -19.60
C SER A 474 23.32 18.89 -18.34
N MET A 475 24.60 18.52 -18.34
CA MET A 475 25.21 17.83 -17.20
C MET A 475 25.61 18.85 -16.13
N PRO A 476 25.49 18.50 -14.84
CA PRO A 476 26.05 19.33 -13.79
C PRO A 476 27.58 19.41 -13.93
N GLU A 477 28.14 20.53 -13.49
CA GLU A 477 29.59 20.72 -13.45
C GLU A 477 30.18 20.03 -12.21
N LYS A 478 31.49 19.76 -12.22
CA LYS A 478 32.18 19.19 -11.07
C LYS A 478 32.05 20.14 -9.86
N PRO A 479 31.44 19.71 -8.74
CA PRO A 479 31.37 20.53 -7.52
C PRO A 479 32.73 20.62 -6.84
N ASP A 480 32.98 21.70 -6.09
CA ASP A 480 34.11 21.82 -5.16
C ASP A 480 33.82 21.04 -3.86
N ALA A 481 33.75 19.72 -3.99
CA ALA A 481 33.47 18.78 -2.91
C ALA A 481 34.61 17.76 -2.76
N GLU A 482 34.75 17.23 -1.56
CA GLU A 482 35.67 16.12 -1.26
C GLU A 482 35.04 14.77 -1.60
N VAL A 483 33.70 14.69 -1.54
CA VAL A 483 32.91 13.50 -1.89
C VAL A 483 31.66 13.91 -2.65
N VAL A 484 31.30 13.14 -3.67
CA VAL A 484 30.03 13.30 -4.40
C VAL A 484 29.10 12.14 -4.06
N VAL A 485 27.91 12.44 -3.58
CA VAL A 485 26.83 11.46 -3.42
C VAL A 485 25.88 11.62 -4.60
N VAL A 486 25.74 10.58 -5.43
CA VAL A 486 24.79 10.56 -6.55
C VAL A 486 23.58 9.73 -6.12
N VAL A 487 22.41 10.37 -6.04
CA VAL A 487 21.13 9.73 -5.70
C VAL A 487 20.34 9.50 -6.99
N ALA A 488 20.28 8.24 -7.42
CA ALA A 488 19.77 7.83 -8.71
C ALA A 488 18.90 6.56 -8.55
N GLY A 489 18.04 6.29 -9.52
CA GLY A 489 17.24 5.07 -9.54
C GLY A 489 15.96 5.19 -10.36
N LEU A 490 14.90 4.58 -9.85
CA LEU A 490 13.59 4.47 -10.50
C LEU A 490 12.53 5.23 -9.70
N THR A 491 11.32 5.30 -10.25
CA THR A 491 10.14 5.75 -9.52
C THR A 491 8.96 4.82 -9.81
N ALA A 492 8.11 4.67 -8.81
CA ALA A 492 6.84 3.97 -8.86
C ALA A 492 5.63 4.92 -8.94
N ASP A 493 5.87 6.21 -9.21
CA ASP A 493 4.80 7.21 -9.27
C ASP A 493 3.77 6.87 -10.35
N ASP A 494 2.53 6.64 -9.92
CA ASP A 494 1.40 6.41 -10.83
C ASP A 494 1.10 7.65 -11.68
N LEU A 495 0.98 7.45 -12.99
CA LEU A 495 0.61 8.49 -13.96
C LEU A 495 -0.79 9.09 -13.74
N GLU A 496 -1.63 8.47 -12.90
CA GLU A 496 -3.01 8.95 -12.63
C GLU A 496 -3.06 10.08 -11.58
N VAL A 497 -1.96 10.38 -10.87
CA VAL A 497 -1.93 11.48 -9.91
C VAL A 497 -1.42 12.75 -10.58
N GLN A 498 -2.35 13.54 -11.10
CA GLN A 498 -2.09 14.96 -11.36
C GLN A 498 -2.00 15.69 -10.02
N ASP A 499 -0.79 15.76 -9.47
CA ASP A 499 -0.47 16.74 -8.44
C ASP A 499 -0.28 18.10 -9.12
N PRO A 500 -1.11 19.13 -8.82
CA PRO A 500 -0.97 20.45 -9.41
C PRO A 500 0.33 21.18 -9.00
N ASP A 501 1.00 20.76 -7.91
CA ASP A 501 2.25 21.35 -7.42
C ASP A 501 3.51 20.62 -7.93
N VAL A 502 3.36 19.44 -8.54
CA VAL A 502 4.46 18.76 -9.24
C VAL A 502 4.54 19.30 -10.66
N ARG A 503 5.54 20.16 -10.91
CA ARG A 503 5.88 20.63 -12.27
C ARG A 503 5.91 19.42 -13.22
N PRO A 504 5.20 19.47 -14.38
CA PRO A 504 5.17 18.36 -15.32
C PRO A 504 6.53 18.25 -16.01
N VAL A 505 7.47 17.54 -15.39
CA VAL A 505 8.69 17.10 -16.05
C VAL A 505 8.33 15.83 -16.79
N GLN A 506 7.76 15.96 -17.99
CA GLN A 506 7.42 14.80 -18.80
C GLN A 506 7.95 14.95 -20.22
N SER A 507 9.09 14.33 -20.42
CA SER A 507 9.55 13.93 -21.74
C SER A 507 8.70 12.83 -22.34
N GLU A 508 8.74 12.64 -23.65
CA GLU A 508 8.01 11.55 -24.32
C GLU A 508 8.34 10.16 -23.76
N PHE A 509 9.52 9.98 -23.14
CA PHE A 509 9.88 8.74 -22.45
C PHE A 509 9.22 8.60 -21.07
N CYS A 510 9.07 9.70 -20.30
CA CYS A 510 8.20 9.72 -19.10
C CYS A 510 6.72 9.58 -19.47
N LYS A 511 6.27 10.11 -20.62
CA LYS A 511 4.87 10.04 -21.06
C LYS A 511 4.43 8.61 -21.37
N ALA A 512 5.38 7.72 -21.65
CA ALA A 512 5.13 6.27 -21.73
C ALA A 512 5.16 5.57 -20.36
N GLY A 513 5.47 6.25 -19.25
CA GLY A 513 5.11 5.86 -17.87
C GLY A 513 5.82 4.70 -17.18
N CYS A 514 6.71 3.99 -17.86
CA CYS A 514 7.04 2.62 -17.44
C CYS A 514 8.46 2.45 -16.89
N LEU A 515 8.68 2.96 -15.68
CA LEU A 515 9.89 2.68 -14.90
C LEU A 515 9.70 1.51 -13.95
N GLU A 516 8.70 1.49 -13.07
CA GLU A 516 8.26 0.29 -12.37
C GLU A 516 6.99 0.59 -11.59
N THR A 517 5.83 0.30 -12.15
CA THR A 517 4.56 0.48 -11.44
C THR A 517 3.53 -0.55 -11.88
N GLU A 518 2.41 -0.57 -11.19
CA GLU A 518 1.25 -1.35 -11.56
C GLU A 518 0.78 -1.04 -13.00
N GLY A 519 0.42 -2.08 -13.73
CA GLY A 519 0.02 -1.96 -15.13
C GLY A 519 1.16 -1.65 -16.08
N CYS A 520 2.41 -1.55 -15.59
CA CYS A 520 3.55 -1.40 -16.47
C CYS A 520 4.87 -2.04 -16.05
N ASP A 521 5.29 -3.02 -16.86
CA ASP A 521 6.60 -3.64 -16.77
C ASP A 521 7.69 -2.84 -17.47
N ARG A 522 8.91 -2.98 -16.94
CA ARG A 522 10.09 -2.43 -17.58
C ARG A 522 10.39 -3.13 -18.91
N PRO A 523 10.82 -2.38 -19.93
CA PRO A 523 11.33 -3.00 -21.16
C PRO A 523 12.68 -3.71 -20.93
N ASN A 524 13.48 -3.23 -19.97
CA ASN A 524 14.78 -3.80 -19.59
C ASN A 524 15.22 -3.26 -18.21
N ILE A 525 16.32 -3.77 -17.68
CA ILE A 525 16.87 -3.40 -16.36
C ILE A 525 17.99 -2.35 -16.43
N SER A 526 18.16 -1.65 -17.56
CA SER A 526 19.17 -0.60 -17.69
C SER A 526 18.75 0.66 -16.94
N TRP A 527 19.74 1.49 -16.62
CA TRP A 527 19.51 2.85 -16.14
C TRP A 527 18.84 3.73 -17.19
N PRO A 528 17.97 4.68 -16.77
CA PRO A 528 17.60 5.82 -17.60
C PRO A 528 18.86 6.57 -18.07
N ARG A 529 18.89 6.97 -19.34
CA ARG A 529 20.12 7.44 -20.01
C ARG A 529 20.78 8.62 -19.31
N SER A 530 20.02 9.65 -18.95
CA SER A 530 20.53 10.86 -18.27
C SER A 530 21.22 10.52 -16.93
N GLN A 531 20.68 9.55 -16.19
CA GLN A 531 21.25 9.09 -14.93
C GLN A 531 22.53 8.29 -15.18
N ALA A 532 22.54 7.42 -16.19
CA ALA A 532 23.73 6.69 -16.60
C ALA A 532 24.88 7.63 -16.98
N ASP A 533 24.58 8.67 -17.77
CA ASP A 533 25.52 9.71 -18.17
C ASP A 533 26.03 10.49 -16.94
N LEU A 534 25.17 10.76 -15.95
CA LEU A 534 25.55 11.48 -14.72
C LEU A 534 26.51 10.67 -13.88
N ILE A 535 26.17 9.40 -13.63
CA ILE A 535 26.99 8.50 -12.82
C ILE A 535 28.36 8.31 -13.48
N ALA A 536 28.39 8.07 -14.79
CA ALA A 536 29.64 7.92 -15.54
C ALA A 536 30.47 9.21 -15.52
N THR A 537 29.86 10.38 -15.72
CA THR A 537 30.55 11.67 -15.70
C THR A 537 31.16 11.93 -14.32
N ALA A 538 30.37 11.76 -13.25
CA ALA A 538 30.82 11.96 -11.88
C ALA A 538 32.02 11.05 -11.53
N ALA A 539 32.01 9.81 -11.99
CA ALA A 539 33.11 8.86 -11.78
C ALA A 539 34.44 9.32 -12.42
N THR A 540 34.42 10.19 -13.44
CA THR A 540 35.63 10.70 -14.10
C THR A 540 36.24 11.95 -13.44
N TRP A 541 35.57 12.56 -12.47
CA TRP A 541 36.01 13.83 -11.89
C TRP A 541 37.24 13.71 -10.99
N GLY A 542 37.68 12.50 -10.64
CA GLY A 542 38.75 12.27 -9.66
C GLY A 542 38.34 12.62 -8.22
N THR A 543 37.03 12.76 -7.98
CA THR A 543 36.43 12.96 -6.65
C THR A 543 35.67 11.68 -6.31
N PRO A 544 35.90 11.05 -5.14
CA PRO A 544 35.22 9.81 -4.76
C PRO A 544 33.69 9.93 -4.85
N VAL A 545 33.06 8.94 -5.50
CA VAL A 545 31.60 8.88 -5.65
C VAL A 545 30.99 7.80 -4.75
N VAL A 546 29.94 8.18 -4.02
CA VAL A 546 28.99 7.28 -3.37
C VAL A 546 27.72 7.25 -4.20
N LEU A 547 27.40 6.11 -4.81
CA LEU A 547 26.17 5.90 -5.57
C LEU A 547 25.08 5.37 -4.64
N VAL A 548 23.99 6.12 -4.49
CA VAL A 548 22.79 5.72 -3.76
C VAL A 548 21.71 5.34 -4.78
N VAL A 549 21.28 4.08 -4.73
CA VAL A 549 20.29 3.49 -5.64
C VAL A 549 18.94 3.40 -4.94
N ILE A 550 17.95 4.16 -5.42
CA ILE A 550 16.56 4.11 -4.96
C ILE A 550 15.73 3.41 -6.03
N SER A 551 15.36 2.15 -5.79
CA SER A 551 14.49 1.37 -6.68
C SER A 551 13.92 0.18 -5.94
N GLY A 552 12.74 -0.29 -6.34
CA GLY A 552 12.22 -1.57 -5.90
C GLY A 552 12.93 -2.70 -6.64
N GLY A 553 12.82 -2.72 -7.97
CA GLY A 553 13.48 -3.71 -8.82
C GLY A 553 14.98 -3.49 -9.01
N PRO A 554 15.72 -4.54 -9.42
CA PRO A 554 17.15 -4.41 -9.66
C PRO A 554 17.44 -3.57 -10.91
N VAL A 555 18.49 -2.77 -10.86
CA VAL A 555 19.06 -2.04 -12.00
C VAL A 555 20.45 -2.59 -12.30
N ASP A 556 20.85 -2.61 -13.57
CA ASP A 556 22.15 -3.16 -13.94
C ASP A 556 23.29 -2.30 -13.38
N LEU A 557 24.07 -2.89 -12.46
CA LEU A 557 25.21 -2.25 -11.81
C LEU A 557 26.56 -2.76 -12.34
N ALA A 558 26.59 -3.58 -13.39
CA ALA A 558 27.79 -4.30 -13.82
C ALA A 558 28.99 -3.38 -14.10
N ASP A 559 28.77 -2.30 -14.86
CA ASP A 559 29.84 -1.38 -15.24
C ASP A 559 30.25 -0.51 -14.04
N TYR A 560 29.27 0.01 -13.30
CA TYR A 560 29.50 0.90 -12.15
C TYR A 560 30.22 0.22 -10.99
N ALA A 561 29.94 -1.07 -10.76
CA ALA A 561 30.64 -1.85 -9.75
C ALA A 561 32.15 -1.93 -10.00
N GLN A 562 32.59 -1.83 -11.26
CA GLN A 562 33.99 -1.92 -11.68
C GLN A 562 34.66 -0.55 -11.93
N MET A 563 33.93 0.56 -11.82
CA MET A 563 34.50 1.89 -12.00
C MET A 563 35.26 2.34 -10.74
N ASP A 564 36.56 2.63 -10.89
CA ASP A 564 37.42 3.14 -9.80
C ASP A 564 36.92 4.46 -9.18
N GLY A 565 36.19 5.27 -9.94
CA GLY A 565 35.58 6.51 -9.43
C GLY A 565 34.45 6.29 -8.42
N ILE A 566 33.77 5.14 -8.49
CA ILE A 566 32.61 4.80 -7.64
C ILE A 566 33.08 3.90 -6.51
N HIS A 567 33.31 4.50 -5.35
CA HIS A 567 33.91 3.83 -4.19
C HIS A 567 32.86 3.05 -3.40
N SER A 568 31.63 3.56 -3.31
CA SER A 568 30.55 2.90 -2.56
C SER A 568 29.27 2.87 -3.37
N ILE A 569 28.52 1.77 -3.24
CA ILE A 569 27.18 1.61 -3.79
C ILE A 569 26.26 1.17 -2.67
N LEU A 570 25.23 1.97 -2.38
CA LEU A 570 24.22 1.71 -1.36
C LEU A 570 22.85 1.58 -2.05
N TRP A 571 22.20 0.44 -1.94
CA TRP A 571 20.80 0.29 -2.34
C TRP A 571 19.89 0.61 -1.15
N LEU A 572 19.08 1.65 -1.31
CA LEU A 572 18.16 2.15 -0.28
C LEU A 572 16.75 1.57 -0.45
N GLY A 573 16.47 0.88 -1.56
CA GLY A 573 15.12 0.45 -1.87
C GLY A 573 14.15 1.63 -1.96
N TYR A 574 12.88 1.39 -1.63
CA TYR A 574 11.93 2.44 -1.27
C TYR A 574 11.75 2.42 0.25
N SER A 575 12.44 3.32 0.93
CA SER A 575 12.64 3.29 2.39
C SER A 575 11.55 3.99 3.22
N GLY A 576 10.42 4.36 2.60
CA GLY A 576 9.30 4.98 3.30
C GLY A 576 9.59 6.39 3.82
N GLU A 577 8.81 6.85 4.80
CA GLU A 577 8.84 8.24 5.28
C GLU A 577 10.18 8.65 5.92
N ALA A 578 10.92 7.67 6.44
CA ALA A 578 12.19 7.84 7.13
C ALA A 578 13.41 7.86 6.18
N ALA A 579 13.22 7.68 4.87
CA ALA A 579 14.29 7.34 3.94
C ALA A 579 15.48 8.31 3.92
N GLY A 580 15.25 9.63 3.88
CA GLY A 580 16.35 10.59 3.85
C GLY A 580 17.16 10.61 5.14
N GLU A 581 16.51 10.58 6.30
CA GLU A 581 17.23 10.52 7.57
C GLU A 581 17.96 9.18 7.77
N ALA A 582 17.36 8.06 7.34
CA ALA A 582 18.03 6.76 7.33
C ALA A 582 19.30 6.80 6.46
N LEU A 583 19.22 7.38 5.26
CA LEU A 583 20.37 7.58 4.38
C LEU A 583 21.47 8.40 5.06
N GLY A 584 21.12 9.52 5.69
CA GLY A 584 22.08 10.35 6.44
C GLY A 584 22.78 9.56 7.56
N ARG A 585 22.02 8.80 8.35
CA ARG A 585 22.57 7.96 9.43
C ARG A 585 23.50 6.88 8.93
N LEU A 586 23.20 6.25 7.79
CA LEU A 586 24.05 5.23 7.18
C LEU A 586 25.32 5.83 6.59
N VAL A 587 25.20 6.91 5.82
CA VAL A 587 26.35 7.55 5.14
C VAL A 587 27.36 8.10 6.15
N TYR A 588 26.91 8.68 7.26
CA TYR A 588 27.79 9.23 8.31
C TYR A 588 28.08 8.25 9.46
N GLY A 589 27.71 6.98 9.33
CA GLY A 589 28.09 5.95 10.31
C GLY A 589 27.40 6.04 11.66
N LEU A 590 26.27 6.74 11.76
CA LEU A 590 25.40 6.72 12.95
C LEU A 590 24.63 5.40 13.07
N ALA A 591 24.51 4.65 11.97
CA ALA A 591 23.96 3.29 11.91
C ALA A 591 24.83 2.41 10.98
N SER A 592 24.85 1.10 11.20
CA SER A 592 25.43 0.15 10.23
C SER A 592 24.42 -0.23 9.16
N PRO A 593 24.78 -0.27 7.88
CA PRO A 593 24.02 -1.08 6.94
C PRO A 593 24.13 -2.55 7.37
N SER A 594 23.00 -3.24 7.33
CA SER A 594 22.90 -4.65 7.73
C SER A 594 21.91 -5.44 6.88
N GLY A 595 21.29 -4.81 5.89
CA GLY A 595 20.43 -5.47 4.94
C GLY A 595 21.23 -6.37 4.00
N ARG A 596 20.55 -7.36 3.44
CA ARG A 596 21.02 -8.25 2.38
C ARG A 596 20.00 -8.25 1.26
N LEU A 597 20.45 -8.42 0.01
CA LEU A 597 19.55 -8.43 -1.13
C LEU A 597 18.52 -9.58 -1.05
N SER A 598 17.23 -9.25 -1.14
CA SER A 598 16.11 -10.21 -1.28
C SER A 598 15.89 -10.65 -2.74
N GLN A 599 16.69 -10.14 -3.66
CA GLN A 599 16.58 -10.34 -5.11
C GLN A 599 17.94 -10.30 -5.79
N THR A 600 18.09 -10.96 -6.92
CA THR A 600 19.33 -10.97 -7.69
C THR A 600 19.44 -9.72 -8.57
N PHE A 601 20.60 -9.05 -8.52
CA PHE A 601 20.91 -7.96 -9.44
C PHE A 601 21.61 -8.55 -10.67
N TYR A 602 20.93 -8.51 -11.82
CA TYR A 602 21.39 -9.09 -13.06
C TYR A 602 22.17 -8.12 -13.93
N ARG A 603 23.05 -8.66 -14.78
CA ARG A 603 23.66 -7.95 -15.90
C ARG A 603 22.58 -7.70 -16.97
N LYS A 604 22.57 -6.54 -17.62
CA LYS A 604 21.58 -6.14 -18.64
C LYS A 604 21.36 -7.20 -19.73
N LYS A 605 22.41 -7.90 -20.15
CA LYS A 605 22.31 -8.97 -21.17
C LYS A 605 21.37 -10.12 -20.78
N TYR A 606 21.07 -10.31 -19.49
CA TYR A 606 20.16 -11.34 -18.99
C TYR A 606 18.76 -11.20 -19.59
N THR A 607 18.17 -10.00 -19.52
CA THR A 607 16.78 -9.79 -19.97
C THR A 607 16.58 -9.94 -21.48
N ALA A 608 17.67 -9.91 -22.26
CA ALA A 608 17.64 -10.17 -23.69
C ALA A 608 17.50 -11.68 -24.03
N HIS A 609 17.80 -12.57 -23.08
CA HIS A 609 17.73 -14.03 -23.25
C HIS A 609 16.52 -14.66 -22.55
N VAL A 610 15.68 -13.83 -21.94
CA VAL A 610 14.58 -14.26 -21.09
C VAL A 610 13.33 -13.51 -21.51
N ALA A 611 12.36 -14.20 -22.09
CA ALA A 611 11.04 -13.63 -22.33
C ALA A 611 10.27 -13.55 -21.01
N MET A 612 9.62 -12.42 -20.69
CA MET A 612 8.87 -12.28 -19.43
C MET A 612 7.74 -13.31 -19.31
N GLN A 613 7.17 -13.75 -20.43
CA GLN A 613 6.08 -14.72 -20.47
C GLN A 613 6.56 -16.18 -20.35
N ASP A 614 7.86 -16.43 -20.31
CA ASP A 614 8.39 -17.76 -19.98
C ASP A 614 8.47 -17.91 -18.46
N TYR A 615 7.56 -18.73 -17.91
CA TYR A 615 7.40 -18.99 -16.48
C TYR A 615 8.32 -20.09 -15.93
N SER A 616 9.13 -20.74 -16.79
CA SER A 616 10.10 -21.75 -16.39
C SER A 616 11.15 -21.14 -15.44
N PHE A 617 11.54 -21.84 -14.37
CA PHE A 617 12.66 -21.39 -13.54
C PHE A 617 14.00 -21.99 -13.97
N ARG A 618 14.00 -23.23 -14.44
CA ARG A 618 15.22 -23.98 -14.76
C ARG A 618 15.87 -23.53 -16.07
N PRO A 619 17.21 -23.55 -16.17
CA PRO A 619 17.90 -23.27 -17.42
C PRO A 619 17.61 -24.37 -18.46
N ARG A 620 17.61 -23.99 -19.74
CA ARG A 620 17.48 -24.93 -20.86
C ARG A 620 18.67 -24.76 -21.81
N THR A 621 19.27 -25.88 -22.20
CA THR A 621 20.44 -25.87 -23.10
C THR A 621 20.07 -25.69 -24.57
N GLU A 622 18.86 -26.10 -24.95
CA GLU A 622 18.40 -26.15 -26.35
C GLU A 622 18.27 -24.75 -26.99
N ASP A 623 17.79 -23.77 -26.23
CA ASP A 623 17.54 -22.40 -26.66
C ASP A 623 18.44 -21.37 -25.96
N GLY A 624 19.35 -21.82 -25.08
CA GLY A 624 20.24 -20.97 -24.32
C GLY A 624 19.57 -20.21 -23.17
N TYR A 625 18.35 -20.59 -22.78
CA TYR A 625 17.62 -20.00 -21.67
C TYR A 625 18.38 -20.12 -20.35
N PRO A 626 18.70 -19.01 -19.66
CA PRO A 626 19.63 -19.01 -18.52
C PRO A 626 19.02 -19.44 -17.18
N GLY A 627 17.70 -19.67 -17.10
CA GLY A 627 16.99 -19.86 -15.84
C GLY A 627 16.59 -18.54 -15.15
N ARG A 628 15.95 -18.64 -13.97
CA ARG A 628 15.48 -17.50 -13.16
C ARG A 628 15.80 -17.63 -11.68
N GLY A 629 16.05 -16.50 -11.02
CA GLY A 629 16.38 -16.44 -9.60
C GLY A 629 17.73 -17.08 -9.26
N TYR A 630 18.22 -16.80 -8.05
CA TYR A 630 19.48 -17.35 -7.54
C TYR A 630 19.50 -18.88 -7.46
N ARG A 631 18.31 -19.51 -7.39
CA ARG A 631 18.15 -20.96 -7.29
C ARG A 631 18.57 -21.69 -8.56
N PHE A 632 18.56 -21.03 -9.73
CA PHE A 632 18.74 -21.68 -11.02
C PHE A 632 19.70 -20.94 -11.97
N VAL A 633 19.97 -19.66 -11.73
CA VAL A 633 20.85 -18.85 -12.59
C VAL A 633 22.30 -18.93 -12.15
N SER A 634 23.19 -19.17 -13.12
CA SER A 634 24.65 -19.16 -12.90
C SER A 634 25.25 -17.75 -12.83
N ASP A 635 26.39 -17.64 -12.14
CA ASP A 635 27.08 -16.38 -11.82
C ASP A 635 27.40 -15.47 -13.03
N ARG A 636 27.51 -16.03 -14.25
CA ARG A 636 27.84 -15.26 -15.46
C ARG A 636 26.80 -14.19 -15.83
N TRP A 637 25.61 -14.28 -15.25
CA TRP A 637 24.49 -13.36 -15.44
C TRP A 637 24.29 -12.38 -14.29
N ILE A 638 24.98 -12.60 -13.17
CA ILE A 638 24.76 -11.92 -11.91
C ILE A 638 25.81 -10.81 -11.74
N VAL A 639 25.39 -9.69 -11.15
CA VAL A 639 26.24 -8.60 -10.65
C VAL A 639 26.38 -8.74 -9.14
N TYR A 640 25.24 -8.75 -8.44
CA TYR A 640 25.17 -9.05 -7.00
C TYR A 640 24.14 -10.17 -6.77
N PRO A 641 24.51 -11.26 -6.10
CA PRO A 641 23.60 -12.38 -5.87
C PRO A 641 22.59 -12.06 -4.76
N PHE A 642 21.47 -12.80 -4.76
CA PHE A 642 20.60 -12.91 -3.59
C PHE A 642 21.41 -13.19 -2.31
N GLY A 643 21.10 -12.48 -1.23
CA GLY A 643 21.79 -12.57 0.06
C GLY A 643 23.06 -11.71 0.19
N HIS A 644 23.51 -11.06 -0.88
CA HIS A 644 24.65 -10.14 -0.83
C HIS A 644 24.34 -8.88 -0.02
N GLY A 645 25.28 -8.44 0.81
CA GLY A 645 25.16 -7.23 1.60
C GLY A 645 26.34 -7.08 2.55
N LEU A 646 26.97 -5.91 2.52
CA LEU A 646 28.11 -5.55 3.36
C LEU A 646 27.65 -4.82 4.64
N SER A 647 28.51 -4.84 5.65
CA SER A 647 28.38 -4.05 6.88
C SER A 647 29.64 -3.19 7.06
N PHE A 648 29.57 -2.15 7.89
CA PHE A 648 30.77 -1.45 8.36
C PHE A 648 31.59 -2.32 9.32
N ASP A 649 30.95 -3.30 9.95
CA ASP A 649 31.60 -4.24 10.87
C ASP A 649 31.92 -5.56 10.16
N SER A 650 33.00 -6.20 10.60
CA SER A 650 33.35 -7.57 10.20
C SER A 650 32.84 -8.57 11.24
N PHE A 651 32.53 -9.78 10.81
CA PHE A 651 32.00 -10.83 11.69
C PHE A 651 32.82 -12.11 11.56
N SER A 652 32.91 -12.85 12.66
CA SER A 652 33.43 -14.21 12.68
C SER A 652 32.27 -15.17 12.84
N PHE A 653 32.30 -16.26 12.07
CA PHE A 653 31.32 -17.34 12.08
C PHE A 653 32.02 -18.65 12.41
N ASP A 654 31.35 -19.49 13.18
CA ASP A 654 31.81 -20.85 13.44
C ASP A 654 30.63 -21.81 13.58
N TRP A 655 30.92 -23.08 13.38
CA TRP A 655 30.02 -24.20 13.56
C TRP A 655 30.00 -24.60 15.05
N LEU A 656 28.82 -24.87 15.62
CA LEU A 656 28.73 -25.46 16.97
C LEU A 656 29.03 -26.97 16.90
N ALA A 657 29.93 -27.48 17.75
CA ALA A 657 30.61 -28.78 17.61
C ALA A 657 29.73 -30.06 17.53
N ASP A 658 28.40 -29.95 17.70
CA ASP A 658 27.46 -31.06 17.60
C ASP A 658 26.55 -30.90 16.36
N HIS A 659 27.01 -31.40 15.21
CA HIS A 659 26.21 -31.47 13.97
C HIS A 659 25.67 -32.87 13.74
N ALA A 660 24.75 -33.31 14.58
CA ALA A 660 24.02 -34.53 14.29
C ALA A 660 22.91 -34.21 13.27
N PHE A 661 23.11 -34.63 12.03
CA PHE A 661 22.08 -34.72 10.99
C PHE A 661 21.10 -35.88 11.32
N ALA A 662 20.60 -35.95 12.56
CA ALA A 662 19.94 -37.12 13.15
C ALA A 662 18.45 -36.87 13.47
N GLY A 663 17.64 -36.67 12.44
CA GLY A 663 16.18 -36.88 12.47
C GLY A 663 15.30 -35.77 13.08
N ARG A 664 15.88 -34.81 13.78
CA ARG A 664 15.49 -33.38 13.75
C ARG A 664 16.81 -32.61 13.76
N CYS A 665 17.17 -32.07 12.61
CA CYS A 665 18.53 -31.64 12.36
C CYS A 665 18.64 -30.17 12.72
N GLN A 666 18.82 -29.88 14.00
CA GLN A 666 19.14 -28.54 14.44
C GLN A 666 20.59 -28.23 14.03
N VAL A 667 20.78 -27.18 13.23
CA VAL A 667 22.09 -26.70 12.79
C VAL A 667 22.50 -25.52 13.66
N GLY A 668 23.58 -25.69 14.40
CA GLY A 668 24.14 -24.66 15.27
C GLY A 668 25.21 -23.82 14.57
N VAL A 669 25.01 -22.50 14.49
CA VAL A 669 26.00 -21.53 14.01
C VAL A 669 26.22 -20.49 15.09
N ARG A 670 27.47 -20.17 15.39
CA ARG A 670 27.79 -19.04 16.27
C ARG A 670 28.36 -17.88 15.46
N VAL A 671 28.02 -16.66 15.86
CA VAL A 671 28.47 -15.42 15.22
C VAL A 671 28.89 -14.40 16.27
N GLN A 672 29.95 -13.65 15.98
CA GLN A 672 30.32 -12.45 16.75
C GLN A 672 30.90 -11.35 15.86
N PRO A 673 30.71 -10.05 16.19
CA PRO A 673 31.41 -8.97 15.53
C PRO A 673 32.88 -8.95 15.95
N LEU A 674 33.77 -8.70 15.01
CA LEU A 674 35.17 -8.41 15.30
C LEU A 674 35.28 -7.01 15.93
N TYR A 675 36.02 -6.91 17.03
CA TYR A 675 36.12 -5.66 17.78
C TYR A 675 36.72 -4.52 16.94
N SER A 676 36.08 -3.35 16.96
CA SER A 676 36.56 -2.10 16.39
C SER A 676 36.23 -0.94 17.31
N GLU A 677 36.96 0.18 17.20
CA GLU A 677 36.68 1.38 18.00
C GLU A 677 35.25 1.93 17.76
N ALA A 678 34.72 1.75 16.55
CA ALA A 678 33.35 2.16 16.22
C ALA A 678 32.28 1.41 17.04
N LEU A 679 32.56 0.19 17.49
CA LEU A 679 31.64 -0.59 18.32
C LEU A 679 31.48 -0.05 19.74
N LYS A 680 32.31 0.91 20.19
CA LYS A 680 32.14 1.54 21.52
C LYS A 680 30.89 2.39 21.63
N THR A 681 30.46 2.97 20.51
CA THR A 681 29.38 3.97 20.47
C THR A 681 28.22 3.56 19.57
N ARG A 682 28.35 2.47 18.82
CA ARG A 682 27.38 2.05 17.81
C ARG A 682 27.07 0.56 17.95
N SER A 683 25.78 0.21 17.81
CA SER A 683 25.36 -1.18 17.69
C SER A 683 25.79 -1.76 16.34
N SER A 684 25.95 -3.07 16.29
CA SER A 684 26.27 -3.81 15.07
C SER A 684 25.24 -4.90 14.85
N SER A 685 24.91 -5.20 13.60
CA SER A 685 23.99 -6.27 13.28
C SER A 685 24.33 -6.94 11.97
N THR A 686 23.92 -8.21 11.84
CA THR A 686 24.10 -9.00 10.63
C THR A 686 22.96 -10.00 10.50
N SER A 687 22.59 -10.32 9.26
CA SER A 687 21.67 -11.41 8.98
C SER A 687 22.47 -12.66 8.62
N VAL A 688 22.13 -13.79 9.24
CA VAL A 688 22.72 -15.11 8.97
C VAL A 688 21.71 -15.89 8.14
N LEU A 689 22.08 -16.21 6.89
CA LEU A 689 21.26 -16.95 5.94
C LEU A 689 21.79 -18.38 5.81
N LEU A 690 20.96 -19.38 6.02
CA LEU A 690 21.31 -20.78 5.86
C LEU A 690 20.76 -21.31 4.54
N PHE A 691 21.66 -21.76 3.67
CA PHE A 691 21.34 -22.36 2.38
C PHE A 691 21.64 -23.87 2.38
N LEU A 692 20.82 -24.63 1.65
CA LEU A 692 21.12 -25.99 1.23
C LEU A 692 21.46 -26.05 -0.25
N VAL A 693 22.58 -26.67 -0.56
CA VAL A 693 23.03 -27.02 -1.91
C VAL A 693 22.74 -28.50 -2.14
N PRO A 694 21.92 -28.86 -3.13
CA PRO A 694 21.57 -30.25 -3.41
C PRO A 694 22.72 -31.00 -4.10
N PRO A 695 22.65 -32.35 -4.15
CA PRO A 695 23.58 -33.16 -4.93
C PRO A 695 23.57 -32.75 -6.40
N SER A 696 24.76 -32.59 -6.98
CA SER A 696 24.91 -32.12 -8.36
C SER A 696 24.18 -33.02 -9.38
N GLY A 697 23.54 -32.38 -10.36
CA GLY A 697 22.94 -33.07 -11.52
C GLY A 697 21.56 -33.69 -11.29
N LYS A 698 20.92 -33.51 -10.12
CA LYS A 698 19.63 -34.16 -9.80
C LYS A 698 18.37 -33.34 -10.08
N SER A 699 18.42 -32.01 -10.01
CA SER A 699 17.21 -31.17 -10.15
C SER A 699 17.40 -29.85 -10.90
N GLY A 700 18.63 -29.51 -11.30
CA GLY A 700 18.96 -28.18 -11.82
C GLY A 700 19.00 -27.07 -10.76
N LEU A 701 18.59 -27.36 -9.51
CA LEU A 701 18.67 -26.45 -8.38
C LEU A 701 20.13 -26.26 -7.94
N LEU A 702 20.58 -25.01 -7.87
CA LEU A 702 21.94 -24.64 -7.46
C LEU A 702 22.06 -24.58 -5.93
N LYS A 703 21.08 -23.97 -5.27
CA LYS A 703 20.95 -23.85 -3.82
C LYS A 703 19.54 -23.35 -3.48
N LYS A 704 19.09 -23.53 -2.24
CA LYS A 704 17.86 -22.93 -1.71
C LYS A 704 18.06 -22.42 -0.29
N LEU A 705 17.46 -21.28 0.04
CA LEU A 705 17.37 -20.77 1.40
C LEU A 705 16.45 -21.69 2.19
N VAL A 706 16.89 -22.10 3.38
CA VAL A 706 16.11 -22.97 4.27
C VAL A 706 15.83 -22.32 5.61
N ASP A 707 16.68 -21.40 6.05
CA ASP A 707 16.40 -20.61 7.24
C ASP A 707 17.23 -19.31 7.25
N PHE A 708 16.84 -18.33 8.08
CA PHE A 708 17.60 -17.11 8.31
C PHE A 708 17.33 -16.53 9.70
N GLN A 709 18.28 -15.80 10.28
CA GLN A 709 18.10 -15.08 11.54
C GLN A 709 18.84 -13.74 11.52
N LYS A 710 18.20 -12.68 12.05
CA LYS A 710 18.84 -11.39 12.30
C LYS A 710 19.48 -11.39 13.68
N VAL A 711 20.72 -10.95 13.77
CA VAL A 711 21.45 -10.86 15.03
C VAL A 711 21.95 -9.44 15.26
N GLU A 712 21.65 -8.90 16.44
CA GLU A 712 22.10 -7.58 16.86
C GLU A 712 23.05 -7.66 18.05
N PHE A 713 24.03 -6.78 18.07
CA PHE A 713 25.03 -6.65 19.11
C PHE A 713 25.01 -5.21 19.62
N PRO A 714 24.74 -4.98 20.92
CA PRO A 714 24.84 -3.64 21.48
C PRO A 714 26.29 -3.14 21.44
N PRO A 715 26.52 -1.83 21.66
CA PRO A 715 27.87 -1.29 21.78
C PRO A 715 28.74 -2.05 22.81
N ALA A 716 30.03 -2.23 22.52
CA ALA A 716 31.01 -2.89 23.38
C ALA A 716 32.19 -1.98 23.71
N GLN A 717 32.56 -1.96 25.00
CA GLN A 717 33.68 -1.16 25.51
C GLN A 717 35.03 -1.90 25.47
N SER A 718 35.03 -3.21 25.25
CA SER A 718 36.23 -4.07 25.29
C SER A 718 36.15 -5.22 24.26
N GLN A 719 37.30 -5.83 23.99
CA GLN A 719 37.51 -6.95 23.08
C GLN A 719 37.10 -8.31 23.71
N GLU A 720 36.02 -8.35 24.50
CA GLU A 720 35.51 -9.61 25.04
C GLU A 720 34.85 -10.44 23.93
N ASP A 721 34.99 -11.77 23.99
CA ASP A 721 34.27 -12.69 23.11
C ASP A 721 32.77 -12.57 23.37
N ARG A 722 32.00 -12.25 22.32
CA ARG A 722 30.55 -12.01 22.39
C ARG A 722 29.78 -12.89 21.41
N TRP A 723 30.19 -14.14 21.34
CA TRP A 723 29.50 -15.14 20.54
C TRP A 723 28.01 -15.21 20.88
N LYS A 724 27.19 -15.18 19.83
CA LYS A 724 25.78 -15.55 19.87
C LYS A 724 25.60 -16.83 19.10
N ASP A 725 25.01 -17.81 19.78
CA ASP A 725 24.69 -19.11 19.22
C ASP A 725 23.29 -19.04 18.60
N LEU A 726 23.19 -19.48 17.36
CA LEU A 726 21.98 -19.55 16.55
C LEU A 726 21.70 -21.00 16.22
N TYR A 727 20.42 -21.34 16.26
CA TYR A 727 19.94 -22.69 15.97
C TYR A 727 18.91 -22.62 14.85
N PHE A 728 19.17 -23.34 13.76
CA PHE A 728 18.29 -23.44 12.60
C PHE A 728 17.69 -24.83 12.56
N GLU A 729 16.37 -24.93 12.43
CA GLU A 729 15.68 -26.21 12.36
C GLU A 729 15.61 -26.66 10.90
N LEU A 730 16.18 -27.82 10.59
CA LEU A 730 15.97 -28.46 9.29
C LEU A 730 14.95 -29.59 9.41
N SER A 731 13.95 -29.52 8.56
CA SER A 731 12.93 -30.53 8.35
C SER A 731 13.34 -31.51 7.25
N PRO A 732 12.79 -32.74 7.23
CA PRO A 732 12.98 -33.66 6.10
C PRO A 732 12.59 -33.05 4.74
N SER A 733 11.55 -32.20 4.70
CA SER A 733 11.14 -31.48 3.49
C SER A 733 12.22 -30.52 2.95
N ASP A 734 13.15 -30.06 3.79
CA ASP A 734 14.26 -29.22 3.33
C ASP A 734 15.27 -29.98 2.46
N ILE A 735 15.33 -31.31 2.53
CA ILE A 735 16.17 -32.15 1.65
C ILE A 735 15.36 -32.88 0.58
N GLU A 736 14.09 -32.53 0.42
CA GLU A 736 13.28 -32.98 -0.70
C GLU A 736 13.55 -32.14 -1.95
N LEU A 737 13.50 -32.82 -3.10
CA LEU A 737 13.49 -32.23 -4.43
C LEU A 737 12.14 -32.57 -5.08
N VAL A 738 11.56 -31.58 -5.74
CA VAL A 738 10.31 -31.71 -6.49
C VAL A 738 10.64 -32.23 -7.89
N ASP A 739 9.91 -33.22 -8.39
CA ASP A 739 10.02 -33.72 -9.77
C ASP A 739 9.10 -32.96 -10.74
N GLU A 740 9.16 -33.28 -12.04
CA GLU A 740 8.37 -32.61 -13.09
C GLU A 740 6.84 -32.74 -12.88
N ALA A 741 6.40 -33.79 -12.19
CA ALA A 741 4.99 -34.02 -11.86
C ALA A 741 4.55 -33.26 -10.60
N GLY A 742 5.46 -32.56 -9.92
CA GLY A 742 5.19 -31.85 -8.68
C GLY A 742 5.30 -32.73 -7.43
N ALA A 743 5.76 -33.98 -7.55
CA ALA A 743 5.94 -34.86 -6.39
C ALA A 743 7.29 -34.58 -5.72
N SER A 744 7.29 -34.51 -4.39
CA SER A 744 8.49 -34.29 -3.59
C SER A 744 9.09 -35.61 -3.12
N SER A 745 10.40 -35.76 -3.21
CA SER A 745 11.12 -36.93 -2.70
C SER A 745 12.51 -36.57 -2.18
N VAL A 746 12.97 -37.31 -1.17
CA VAL A 746 14.30 -37.10 -0.59
C VAL A 746 15.37 -37.54 -1.59
N ALA A 747 16.22 -36.60 -1.99
CA ALA A 747 17.30 -36.91 -2.92
C ALA A 747 18.55 -37.40 -2.19
N GLY A 748 18.87 -38.68 -2.34
CA GLY A 748 20.15 -39.22 -1.89
C GLY A 748 21.34 -38.59 -2.64
N GLY A 749 22.44 -38.36 -1.94
CA GLY A 749 23.67 -37.76 -2.45
C GLY A 749 24.34 -36.84 -1.42
N THR A 750 25.38 -36.12 -1.84
CA THR A 750 26.05 -35.15 -0.98
C THR A 750 25.30 -33.82 -0.99
N TRP A 751 24.79 -33.43 0.17
CA TRP A 751 24.20 -32.11 0.41
C TRP A 751 25.23 -31.20 1.07
N THR A 752 25.17 -29.89 0.81
CA THR A 752 26.06 -28.91 1.46
C THR A 752 25.25 -27.82 2.13
N LEU A 753 25.47 -27.64 3.43
CA LEU A 753 25.06 -26.45 4.17
C LEU A 753 26.01 -25.31 3.83
N GLN A 754 25.45 -24.12 3.61
CA GLN A 754 26.20 -22.90 3.37
C GLN A 754 25.62 -21.76 4.22
N VAL A 755 26.49 -21.03 4.92
CA VAL A 755 26.12 -19.80 5.64
C VAL A 755 26.48 -18.58 4.81
N ASN A 756 25.49 -17.74 4.53
CA ASN A 756 25.56 -16.48 3.77
C ASN A 756 25.99 -16.61 2.30
N GLU A 757 25.97 -15.46 1.61
CA GLU A 757 26.49 -15.27 0.26
C GLU A 757 27.30 -13.96 0.21
N PRO A 758 28.61 -14.00 -0.14
CA PRO A 758 29.43 -15.20 -0.35
C PRO A 758 29.51 -16.10 0.90
N PRO A 759 29.87 -17.40 0.75
CA PRO A 759 29.86 -18.36 1.85
C PRO A 759 30.91 -18.03 2.93
N GLU A 760 30.47 -17.87 4.17
CA GLU A 760 31.33 -17.75 5.36
C GLU A 760 31.68 -19.13 5.94
N LEU A 761 30.72 -20.06 5.89
CA LEU A 761 30.87 -21.44 6.32
C LEU A 761 30.28 -22.39 5.29
N ARG A 762 30.90 -23.56 5.13
CA ARG A 762 30.35 -24.69 4.37
C ARG A 762 30.54 -25.99 5.12
N TYR A 763 29.56 -26.87 5.03
CA TYR A 763 29.64 -28.22 5.56
C TYR A 763 28.88 -29.18 4.65
N SER A 764 29.54 -30.25 4.21
CA SER A 764 28.94 -31.23 3.30
C SER A 764 28.73 -32.58 4.00
N ALA A 765 27.54 -33.15 3.83
CA ALA A 765 27.18 -34.46 4.37
C ALA A 765 26.52 -35.33 3.30
N LYS A 766 26.75 -36.65 3.37
CA LYS A 766 26.15 -37.61 2.45
C LYS A 766 24.84 -38.14 3.02
N VAL A 767 23.76 -37.96 2.27
CA VAL A 767 22.44 -38.51 2.56
C VAL A 767 22.24 -39.78 1.72
N PRO A 768 21.94 -40.94 2.32
CA PRO A 768 21.65 -42.16 1.57
C PRO A 768 20.38 -42.01 0.71
N PRO A 769 20.33 -42.62 -0.49
CA PRO A 769 19.11 -42.66 -1.29
C PRO A 769 18.04 -43.49 -0.58
N VAL A 770 16.84 -42.93 -0.44
CA VAL A 770 15.66 -43.66 0.03
C VAL A 770 14.93 -44.16 -1.21
N GLU A 771 14.90 -45.47 -1.46
CA GLU A 771 14.06 -46.01 -2.53
C GLU A 771 12.59 -45.81 -2.14
N ALA A 772 11.88 -45.00 -2.92
CA ALA A 772 10.44 -44.86 -2.83
C ALA A 772 9.79 -46.19 -3.24
N ARG A 773 9.48 -47.04 -2.25
CA ARG A 773 8.46 -48.08 -2.40
C ARG A 773 7.56 -48.12 -1.17
N GLU A 774 6.28 -47.93 -1.49
CA GLU A 774 5.06 -47.99 -0.67
C GLU A 774 4.81 -46.78 0.26
N ALA A 775 3.82 -46.00 -0.19
CA ALA A 775 3.06 -45.06 0.62
C ALA A 775 2.42 -45.80 1.80
N ASP A 776 3.13 -45.83 2.93
CA ASP A 776 2.62 -45.88 4.32
C ASP A 776 3.79 -46.18 5.27
N ILE A 777 4.88 -45.41 5.15
CA ILE A 777 5.95 -45.43 6.14
C ILE A 777 5.75 -44.18 7.00
N ASP A 778 5.23 -44.38 8.21
CA ASP A 778 5.16 -43.30 9.20
C ASP A 778 6.56 -42.71 9.43
N GLY A 779 6.64 -41.42 9.79
CA GLY A 779 7.92 -40.73 10.02
C GLY A 779 8.83 -41.41 11.07
N TRP A 780 8.28 -42.34 11.87
CA TRP A 780 9.01 -43.10 12.88
C TRP A 780 9.81 -44.25 12.29
N THR A 781 9.30 -44.92 11.27
CA THR A 781 10.00 -46.04 10.61
C THR A 781 11.17 -45.53 9.75
N PHE A 782 11.05 -44.33 9.18
CA PHE A 782 12.17 -43.60 8.57
C PHE A 782 13.25 -43.25 9.60
N PHE A 783 12.87 -42.72 10.77
CA PHE A 783 13.80 -42.40 11.85
C PHE A 783 14.56 -43.64 12.33
N ALA A 784 13.90 -44.80 12.49
CA ALA A 784 14.50 -46.04 12.94
C ALA A 784 15.50 -46.66 11.94
N ARG A 785 15.18 -46.64 10.64
CA ARG A 785 16.08 -47.18 9.59
C ARG A 785 17.27 -46.26 9.31
N PHE A 786 17.04 -44.95 9.36
CA PHE A 786 18.08 -43.95 9.15
C PHE A 786 19.07 -43.87 10.33
N SER A 787 18.58 -43.99 11.58
CA SER A 787 19.44 -44.07 12.76
C SER A 787 20.27 -45.36 12.80
N GLY A 788 19.74 -46.49 12.35
CA GLY A 788 20.51 -47.74 12.20
C GLY A 788 21.68 -47.62 11.22
N ALA A 789 21.47 -47.00 10.06
CA ALA A 789 22.53 -46.83 9.04
C ALA A 789 23.60 -45.80 9.47
N LEU A 790 23.23 -44.75 10.20
CA LEU A 790 24.16 -43.77 10.75
C LEU A 790 24.98 -44.31 11.92
N TRP A 791 24.41 -45.22 12.72
CA TRP A 791 25.10 -45.86 13.83
C TRP A 791 26.23 -46.79 13.38
N GLU A 792 26.03 -47.54 12.29
CA GLU A 792 27.07 -48.35 11.63
C GLU A 792 28.22 -47.47 11.12
N THR A 793 27.89 -46.30 10.55
CA THR A 793 28.89 -45.33 10.04
C THR A 793 29.68 -44.67 11.18
N PHE A 794 29.04 -44.45 12.34
CA PHE A 794 29.70 -43.92 13.54
C PHE A 794 30.69 -44.91 14.15
N ILE A 795 30.40 -46.22 14.09
CA ILE A 795 31.28 -47.28 14.58
C ILE A 795 32.53 -47.44 13.69
N ASP A 796 32.40 -47.32 12.37
CA ASP A 796 33.54 -47.36 11.43
C ASP A 796 34.51 -46.17 11.63
N VAL A 797 33.99 -44.99 11.96
CA VAL A 797 34.81 -43.81 12.26
C VAL A 797 35.45 -43.90 13.65
N ALA A 798 34.74 -44.45 14.64
CA ALA A 798 35.24 -44.60 16.01
C ALA A 798 36.30 -45.72 16.16
N THR A 799 36.35 -46.71 15.26
CA THR A 799 37.25 -47.87 15.41
C THR A 799 38.54 -47.80 14.59
N SER A 800 38.77 -46.76 13.78
CA SER A 800 39.93 -46.66 12.87
C SER A 800 41.21 -46.03 13.45
N ARG A 801 41.36 -45.95 14.78
CA ARG A 801 42.64 -45.62 15.45
C ARG A 801 43.20 -46.85 16.19
N GLY A 802 44.08 -47.62 15.55
CA GLY A 802 44.79 -48.76 16.20
C GLY A 802 45.94 -48.31 17.14
N PRO A 803 46.76 -49.25 17.66
CA PRO A 803 46.40 -50.45 18.44
C PRO A 803 47.13 -50.46 19.81
N ARG A 804 46.50 -50.95 20.90
CA ARG A 804 47.23 -51.55 22.05
C ARG A 804 46.32 -52.30 23.03
N GLU A 805 46.66 -53.59 23.17
CA GLU A 805 46.51 -54.46 24.34
C GLU A 805 45.12 -54.77 24.89
N GLN A 806 44.51 -55.80 24.29
CA GLN A 806 43.66 -56.73 25.02
C GLN A 806 44.47 -57.53 26.05
N LYS A 807 43.94 -57.68 27.28
CA LYS A 807 44.01 -58.94 28.03
C LYS A 807 42.94 -59.02 29.12
N GLY A 808 42.04 -59.99 28.97
CA GLY A 808 41.63 -60.89 30.05
C GLY A 808 40.28 -60.65 30.73
N TRP A 809 39.17 -61.05 30.11
CA TRP A 809 37.96 -61.50 30.80
C TRP A 809 37.38 -62.73 30.07
N GLU A 810 37.25 -63.86 30.78
CA GLU A 810 36.74 -65.13 30.24
C GLU A 810 35.19 -65.22 30.34
N TYR A 811 34.56 -64.89 29.23
CA TYR A 811 33.46 -65.54 28.50
C TYR A 811 32.55 -66.60 29.16
N ARG A 812 31.23 -66.32 29.13
CA ARG A 812 30.14 -67.32 28.96
C ARG A 812 29.07 -66.80 27.98
N LYS A 813 28.72 -67.64 27.02
CA LYS A 813 27.87 -67.37 25.83
C LYS A 813 26.45 -66.88 26.15
N GLY A 814 26.03 -65.81 25.48
CA GLY A 814 24.61 -65.48 25.28
C GLY A 814 24.33 -64.02 24.88
N ILE A 815 25.07 -63.06 25.45
CA ILE A 815 24.80 -61.61 25.33
C ILE A 815 26.11 -60.87 24.98
N GLU A 816 26.71 -61.18 23.83
CA GLU A 816 28.01 -60.58 23.46
C GLU A 816 27.89 -59.51 22.38
N GLY A 817 28.42 -58.31 22.68
CA GLY A 817 28.59 -57.21 21.72
C GLY A 817 27.48 -56.16 21.72
N MET A 818 26.45 -56.34 22.54
CA MET A 818 25.37 -55.36 22.63
C MET A 818 25.82 -54.14 23.43
N SER A 819 25.80 -52.98 22.77
CA SER A 819 25.89 -51.69 23.45
C SER A 819 24.71 -51.55 24.42
N MET A 820 24.82 -50.65 25.41
CA MET A 820 23.72 -50.42 26.35
C MET A 820 22.41 -49.98 25.67
N GLY A 821 22.49 -49.33 24.51
CA GLY A 821 21.33 -49.03 23.67
C GLY A 821 20.74 -50.27 23.01
N SER A 822 21.58 -51.22 22.59
CA SER A 822 21.15 -52.50 22.02
C SER A 822 20.46 -53.39 23.05
N MET A 823 20.94 -53.40 24.30
CA MET A 823 20.25 -54.09 25.40
C MET A 823 18.86 -53.49 25.68
N ALA A 824 18.74 -52.16 25.73
CA ALA A 824 17.45 -51.50 25.95
C ALA A 824 16.46 -51.78 24.80
N PHE A 825 16.95 -51.79 23.56
CA PHE A 825 16.14 -52.14 22.39
C PHE A 825 15.66 -53.58 22.47
N GLU A 826 16.55 -54.52 22.79
CA GLU A 826 16.18 -55.93 22.85
C GLU A 826 15.28 -56.27 24.03
N MET A 827 15.36 -55.51 25.11
CA MET A 827 14.36 -55.56 26.17
C MET A 827 12.97 -55.08 25.71
N MET A 828 12.87 -54.03 24.89
CA MET A 828 11.57 -53.53 24.40
C MET A 828 10.88 -54.49 23.44
N THR A 829 11.64 -55.35 22.76
CA THR A 829 11.15 -56.32 21.79
C THR A 829 10.97 -57.73 22.38
N THR A 830 11.64 -58.03 23.50
CA THR A 830 11.54 -59.30 24.22
C THR A 830 10.38 -59.27 25.23
N SER A 831 9.55 -60.33 25.25
CA SER A 831 8.38 -60.41 26.13
C SER A 831 8.77 -60.44 27.61
N GLU A 832 8.11 -59.64 28.44
CA GLU A 832 8.42 -59.45 29.88
C GLU A 832 8.45 -60.75 30.70
N ASP A 833 7.68 -61.74 30.27
CA ASP A 833 7.49 -63.01 30.99
C ASP A 833 8.64 -64.02 30.75
N THR A 834 9.57 -63.70 29.84
CA THR A 834 10.67 -64.59 29.44
C THR A 834 11.88 -64.44 30.35
N GLU A 835 12.66 -65.52 30.54
CA GLU A 835 13.92 -65.45 31.31
C GLU A 835 14.96 -64.54 30.63
N GLU A 836 14.90 -64.40 29.30
CA GLU A 836 15.77 -63.52 28.53
C GLU A 836 15.53 -62.03 28.83
N PHE A 837 14.26 -61.60 28.93
CA PHE A 837 13.93 -60.24 29.38
C PHE A 837 14.38 -60.00 30.84
N LYS A 838 14.29 -61.02 31.71
CA LYS A 838 14.73 -60.90 33.11
C LYS A 838 16.24 -60.79 33.22
N GLU A 839 17.00 -61.54 32.42
CA GLU A 839 18.47 -61.42 32.37
C GLU A 839 18.90 -60.05 31.81
N LEU A 840 18.35 -59.63 30.66
CA LEU A 840 18.63 -58.32 30.07
C LEU A 840 18.27 -57.16 31.01
N SER A 841 17.12 -57.25 31.70
CA SER A 841 16.70 -56.26 32.69
C SER A 841 17.64 -56.18 33.86
N LYS A 842 18.15 -57.32 34.33
CA LYS A 842 19.10 -57.37 35.45
C LYS A 842 20.46 -56.79 35.06
N GLU A 843 20.93 -57.06 33.84
CA GLU A 843 22.18 -56.53 33.31
C GLU A 843 22.07 -55.01 33.07
N TYR A 844 20.98 -54.55 32.46
CA TYR A 844 20.67 -53.12 32.27
C TYR A 844 20.59 -52.37 33.61
N GLN A 845 19.90 -52.95 34.60
CA GLN A 845 19.79 -52.39 35.96
C GLN A 845 21.12 -52.36 36.69
N SER A 846 21.99 -53.35 36.48
CA SER A 846 23.32 -53.36 37.07
C SER A 846 24.23 -52.27 36.48
N GLY A 847 24.03 -51.90 35.20
CA GLY A 847 24.76 -50.84 34.52
C GLY A 847 24.29 -49.42 34.88
N TYR A 848 22.98 -49.20 35.05
CA TYR A 848 22.40 -47.86 35.27
C TYR A 848 21.89 -47.58 36.70
N GLY A 849 21.77 -48.60 37.56
CA GLY A 849 21.30 -48.44 38.94
C GLY A 849 19.82 -48.07 39.09
N VAL A 850 19.02 -48.18 38.03
CA VAL A 850 17.58 -47.86 38.02
C VAL A 850 16.76 -48.94 37.31
N PRO A 851 15.54 -49.29 37.79
CA PRO A 851 14.68 -50.29 37.15
C PRO A 851 14.24 -49.89 35.73
N PHE A 852 14.26 -50.85 34.80
CA PHE A 852 13.71 -50.67 33.46
C PHE A 852 12.18 -50.62 33.51
N LEU A 853 11.57 -49.62 32.87
CA LEU A 853 10.12 -49.42 32.80
C LEU A 853 9.60 -49.87 31.43
N ASN A 854 8.93 -51.02 31.39
CA ASN A 854 8.35 -51.55 30.16
C ASN A 854 6.93 -51.03 29.93
N LEU A 855 6.72 -50.29 28.85
CA LEU A 855 5.41 -49.85 28.39
C LEU A 855 5.04 -50.68 27.15
N SER A 856 4.51 -51.89 27.35
CA SER A 856 4.21 -52.79 26.23
C SER A 856 3.20 -52.18 25.23
N PHE A 857 3.62 -52.03 23.98
CA PHE A 857 2.90 -51.36 22.88
C PHE A 857 1.54 -52.00 22.50
N ARG A 858 1.31 -53.28 22.84
CA ARG A 858 0.04 -54.00 22.58
C ARG A 858 -1.13 -53.53 23.43
N LYS A 859 -0.88 -52.96 24.62
CA LYS A 859 -1.95 -52.46 25.51
C LYS A 859 -2.50 -51.10 25.07
N ILE A 860 -1.72 -50.33 24.32
CA ILE A 860 -2.09 -49.00 23.81
C ILE A 860 -2.91 -49.11 22.52
N THR A 861 -2.65 -50.14 21.69
CA THR A 861 -3.36 -50.38 20.41
C THR A 861 -4.70 -51.09 20.56
N ALA A 862 -4.92 -51.86 21.65
CA ALA A 862 -6.22 -52.47 21.92
C ALA A 862 -7.28 -51.47 22.44
N ALA A 863 -6.86 -50.34 23.02
CA ALA A 863 -7.76 -49.34 23.59
C ALA A 863 -8.30 -48.32 22.57
N THR A 864 -7.68 -48.20 21.39
CA THR A 864 -8.06 -47.19 20.39
C THR A 864 -9.03 -47.71 19.32
N ARG A 865 -9.29 -49.02 19.26
CA ARG A 865 -10.10 -49.63 18.20
C ARG A 865 -11.58 -49.87 18.54
N ASP A 866 -11.95 -50.01 19.83
CA ASP A 866 -13.34 -50.36 20.24
C ASP A 866 -14.01 -49.36 21.21
N GLY A 867 -13.54 -48.10 21.28
CA GLY A 867 -13.86 -47.20 22.41
C GLY A 867 -14.65 -45.92 22.15
N TRP A 868 -15.19 -45.66 20.96
CA TRP A 868 -15.80 -44.36 20.63
C TRP A 868 -17.29 -44.19 21.04
N GLU A 869 -17.92 -45.19 21.69
CA GLU A 869 -19.35 -45.09 22.07
C GLU A 869 -19.67 -45.22 23.58
N SER A 870 -18.70 -45.27 24.52
CA SER A 870 -19.04 -45.49 25.95
C SER A 870 -18.43 -44.58 27.03
N LEU A 871 -17.67 -43.53 26.71
CA LEU A 871 -17.06 -42.65 27.74
C LEU A 871 -17.95 -41.49 28.21
N GLY A 872 -19.23 -41.79 28.47
CA GLY A 872 -20.17 -40.91 29.19
C GLY A 872 -20.15 -41.06 30.72
N GLN A 873 -19.46 -42.05 31.28
CA GLN A 873 -19.38 -42.28 32.73
C GLN A 873 -18.02 -42.86 33.12
N GLN A 874 -17.05 -42.03 33.56
CA GLN A 874 -16.03 -42.34 34.59
C GLN A 874 -14.94 -41.25 34.67
N ARG A 875 -15.28 -40.09 35.27
CA ARG A 875 -14.37 -38.93 35.42
C ARG A 875 -13.76 -38.78 36.83
N ARG A 876 -13.66 -39.84 37.65
CA ARG A 876 -13.30 -39.72 39.09
C ARG A 876 -12.05 -40.43 39.60
N VAL A 877 -11.28 -41.16 38.78
CA VAL A 877 -10.13 -41.94 39.32
C VAL A 877 -8.76 -41.33 38.95
N PHE A 878 -8.65 -40.58 37.85
CA PHE A 878 -7.34 -40.09 37.37
C PHE A 878 -6.79 -38.84 38.09
N VAL A 879 -7.60 -38.20 38.96
CA VAL A 879 -7.24 -36.94 39.65
C VAL A 879 -6.60 -37.18 41.03
N HIS A 880 -6.37 -38.44 41.43
CA HIS A 880 -5.87 -38.74 42.78
C HIS A 880 -4.35 -38.96 42.90
N GLU A 881 -3.63 -39.37 41.84
CA GLU A 881 -2.21 -39.75 41.97
C GLU A 881 -1.19 -38.64 41.67
N MET A 882 -1.55 -37.60 40.90
CA MET A 882 -0.62 -36.51 40.55
C MET A 882 -0.52 -35.39 41.61
N ARG A 883 -1.18 -35.52 42.78
CA ARG A 883 -1.25 -34.48 43.82
C ARG A 883 -0.22 -34.63 44.96
N MET A 884 0.74 -35.55 44.87
CA MET A 884 1.65 -35.89 45.99
C MET A 884 3.12 -35.44 45.84
N LEU A 885 3.51 -34.70 44.79
CA LEU A 885 4.94 -34.38 44.54
C LEU A 885 5.28 -32.92 44.23
N SER A 886 4.58 -31.94 44.80
CA SER A 886 5.08 -30.55 44.82
C SER A 886 4.66 -29.77 46.07
N GLY A 887 5.52 -29.79 47.09
CA GLY A 887 5.43 -28.93 48.26
C GLY A 887 6.76 -28.78 48.98
N SER A 888 7.23 -27.53 49.12
CA SER A 888 8.45 -27.04 49.84
C SER A 888 9.73 -27.06 48.99
N VAL A 889 10.53 -26.00 48.79
CA VAL A 889 11.15 -25.05 49.73
C VAL A 889 11.54 -23.71 49.04
N ARG A 890 11.70 -22.67 49.85
CA ARG A 890 11.94 -21.22 49.58
C ARG A 890 13.34 -20.83 49.06
N MET A 891 13.36 -19.63 48.48
CA MET A 891 14.46 -18.76 48.01
C MET A 891 15.83 -18.85 48.71
N ALA A 892 16.89 -18.79 47.89
CA ALA A 892 18.12 -18.04 48.17
C ALA A 892 18.68 -17.44 46.87
N ARG A 893 19.11 -16.17 46.95
CA ARG A 893 19.76 -15.40 45.87
C ARG A 893 21.11 -16.01 45.50
N CYS A 894 21.40 -16.17 44.20
CA CYS A 894 22.74 -15.97 43.63
C CYS A 894 22.66 -15.67 42.13
N LYS A 895 23.52 -14.75 41.68
CA LYS A 895 23.72 -14.32 40.29
C LYS A 895 24.28 -15.45 39.43
N LEU A 896 23.73 -15.64 38.23
CA LEU A 896 24.40 -15.89 36.94
C LEU A 896 23.33 -16.35 35.94
N GLY A 897 23.34 -15.78 34.74
CA GLY A 897 22.34 -16.03 33.71
C GLY A 897 22.55 -17.37 33.00
N VAL A 898 21.44 -18.00 32.62
CA VAL A 898 21.32 -18.93 31.48
C VAL A 898 19.83 -18.95 31.04
N SER A 899 19.68 -19.08 29.73
CA SER A 899 18.52 -19.24 28.84
C SER A 899 17.22 -19.84 29.38
N GLY A 900 16.12 -19.37 28.78
CA GLY A 900 14.79 -19.96 28.91
C GLY A 900 14.65 -21.30 28.18
N VAL A 901 13.88 -22.19 28.79
CA VAL A 901 13.12 -23.28 28.18
C VAL A 901 11.86 -23.45 29.05
N LEU A 902 10.73 -23.73 28.40
CA LEU A 902 9.38 -24.01 28.94
C LEU A 902 8.37 -22.86 28.88
N CYS A 903 7.88 -22.63 27.67
CA CYS A 903 6.44 -22.55 27.44
C CYS A 903 6.14 -23.33 26.15
N GLU A 904 5.49 -24.49 26.26
CA GLU A 904 4.37 -24.86 25.38
C GLU A 904 3.73 -26.17 25.83
N LEU A 905 2.53 -26.05 26.39
CA LEU A 905 1.37 -26.89 26.07
C LEU A 905 0.14 -26.09 26.49
N ALA A 906 -0.59 -25.58 25.51
CA ALA A 906 -1.89 -24.94 25.68
C ALA A 906 -3.03 -25.90 25.29
N SER A 907 -4.17 -25.70 25.95
CA SER A 907 -5.53 -25.95 25.43
C SER A 907 -6.18 -27.33 25.60
N VAL A 908 -6.81 -27.54 26.77
CA VAL A 908 -8.19 -28.05 26.86
C VAL A 908 -8.92 -27.30 27.98
N ALA A 909 -10.17 -26.88 27.71
CA ALA A 909 -11.22 -26.44 28.63
C ALA A 909 -11.45 -24.94 28.85
N PHE A 910 -12.22 -24.35 27.92
CA PHE A 910 -13.50 -23.75 28.33
C PHE A 910 -14.40 -24.88 28.85
N ALA A 911 -14.77 -24.82 30.13
CA ALA A 911 -16.00 -25.35 30.75
C ALA A 911 -15.73 -25.71 32.21
N THR A 912 -15.89 -24.74 33.10
CA THR A 912 -16.70 -24.88 34.32
C THR A 912 -16.64 -23.56 35.06
N GLY A 913 -17.72 -22.79 34.95
CA GLY A 913 -17.86 -21.52 35.65
C GLY A 913 -17.75 -21.71 37.17
N ALA A 914 -16.97 -20.83 37.80
CA ALA A 914 -17.04 -20.58 39.22
C ALA A 914 -16.79 -19.08 39.47
N LYS A 915 -17.85 -18.39 39.88
CA LYS A 915 -17.85 -17.02 40.39
C LYS A 915 -16.92 -16.92 41.60
N VAL A 916 -16.05 -15.91 41.66
CA VAL A 916 -15.57 -15.32 42.93
C VAL A 916 -15.47 -13.80 42.78
N SER A 917 -15.85 -13.14 43.87
CA SER A 917 -16.38 -11.77 44.01
C SER A 917 -15.34 -10.66 44.24
N LYS A 918 -15.77 -9.45 43.87
CA LYS A 918 -15.34 -8.12 44.36
C LYS A 918 -14.98 -8.06 45.86
N ALA A 919 -13.83 -7.44 46.16
CA ALA A 919 -13.52 -6.52 47.28
C ALA A 919 -11.99 -6.49 47.46
N GLY A 920 -11.27 -5.38 47.65
CA GLY A 920 -11.58 -3.97 47.84
C GLY A 920 -10.28 -3.23 48.19
N TRP A 921 -10.41 -1.92 48.41
CA TRP A 921 -9.47 -0.96 49.01
C TRP A 921 -8.79 0.05 48.07
N THR A 922 -9.39 1.23 48.20
CA THR A 922 -9.12 2.57 47.68
C THR A 922 -8.16 3.36 48.60
N SER A 923 -7.65 4.49 48.06
CA SER A 923 -7.31 5.76 48.76
C SER A 923 -5.92 5.80 49.44
N LEU A 924 -5.07 6.86 49.37
CA LEU A 924 -5.16 8.33 49.34
C LEU A 924 -3.79 8.93 48.84
N PRO A 925 -3.51 10.26 48.82
CA PRO A 925 -4.04 11.31 47.94
C PRO A 925 -2.95 12.27 47.37
N ARG A 926 -3.36 13.15 46.45
CA ARG A 926 -2.60 14.33 45.98
C ARG A 926 -2.71 15.50 46.97
N SER A 927 -1.59 16.17 47.22
CA SER A 927 -1.47 17.60 47.61
C SER A 927 0.03 17.97 47.59
N SER A 928 0.55 19.14 47.29
CA SER A 928 0.11 20.44 46.73
C SER A 928 1.36 21.33 46.76
N ILE A 929 1.63 22.16 45.74
CA ILE A 929 2.23 23.52 45.86
C ILE A 929 2.10 24.26 44.52
N ARG A 930 1.79 25.54 44.64
CA ARG A 930 1.24 26.48 43.66
C ARG A 930 2.22 27.66 43.51
N ILE A 931 2.38 28.13 42.26
CA ILE A 931 2.57 29.53 41.79
C ILE A 931 3.88 30.28 42.13
N ARG A 932 4.59 30.74 41.07
CA ARG A 932 4.93 32.15 40.71
C ARG A 932 6.17 32.17 39.80
N SER A 933 6.01 32.44 38.51
CA SER A 933 6.09 33.77 37.85
C SER A 933 7.46 34.45 37.99
N GLY A 934 8.23 34.43 36.90
CA GLY A 934 9.35 35.34 36.62
C GLY A 934 9.45 35.51 35.10
N HIS A 935 9.15 36.72 34.62
CA HIS A 935 9.22 37.15 33.23
C HIS A 935 10.47 38.01 33.00
N HIS A 936 10.94 38.02 31.74
CA HIS A 936 11.83 38.98 31.05
C HIS A 936 13.32 38.95 31.44
N ALA A 937 14.30 39.04 30.53
CA ALA A 937 14.39 39.30 29.08
C ALA A 937 15.69 38.59 28.59
N VAL A 938 15.81 38.13 27.33
CA VAL A 938 16.20 38.95 26.17
C VAL A 938 15.42 38.50 24.92
N ALA A 939 14.57 39.41 24.44
CA ALA A 939 14.24 39.55 23.04
C ALA A 939 15.17 40.63 22.45
N ALA A 940 15.71 40.45 21.24
CA ALA A 940 16.12 41.55 20.36
C ALA A 940 16.73 41.04 19.03
N ALA A 941 15.87 40.65 18.09
CA ALA A 941 16.03 40.92 16.66
C ALA A 941 14.72 40.49 15.97
N MET A 942 13.95 41.47 15.47
CA MET A 942 12.61 41.39 14.85
C MET A 942 11.45 41.87 15.76
N ALA A 943 11.71 42.86 16.61
CA ALA A 943 10.74 43.90 16.93
C ALA A 943 11.25 45.21 16.30
N GLY A 944 10.63 45.57 15.18
CA GLY A 944 10.85 46.83 14.49
C GLY A 944 9.63 47.07 13.60
N GLY A 945 8.49 47.37 14.21
CA GLY A 945 7.24 47.57 13.47
C GLY A 945 5.97 47.74 14.33
N ASP A 946 6.01 48.64 15.32
CA ASP A 946 4.86 49.40 15.86
C ASP A 946 3.64 48.65 16.46
N ASP A 947 3.72 48.34 17.76
CA ASP A 947 2.68 47.69 18.59
C ASP A 947 1.48 48.61 18.95
N SER A 948 1.07 49.52 18.05
CA SER A 948 -0.19 50.26 18.23
C SER A 948 -0.90 50.60 16.93
N LEU A 949 -0.94 49.66 15.98
CA LEU A 949 -1.71 49.87 14.75
C LEU A 949 -3.19 49.61 15.01
N SER A 950 -3.93 50.69 15.29
CA SER A 950 -5.39 50.69 15.18
C SER A 950 -5.82 50.45 13.73
N LEU A 951 -7.06 49.99 13.53
CA LEU A 951 -7.57 49.77 12.17
C LEU A 951 -7.49 51.04 11.30
N ASP A 952 -7.67 52.22 11.90
CA ASP A 952 -7.53 53.52 11.23
C ASP A 952 -6.08 53.77 10.75
N ALA A 953 -5.08 53.34 11.53
CA ALA A 953 -3.68 53.49 11.18
C ALA A 953 -3.26 52.53 10.04
N LEU A 954 -3.83 51.32 10.00
CA LEU A 954 -3.63 50.38 8.90
C LEU A 954 -4.30 50.87 7.61
N GLU A 955 -5.49 51.45 7.69
CA GLU A 955 -6.17 52.08 6.54
C GLU A 955 -5.34 53.27 6.00
N GLN A 956 -4.78 54.12 6.86
CA GLN A 956 -3.89 55.22 6.43
C GLN A 956 -2.59 54.72 5.79
N ARG A 957 -1.99 53.65 6.32
CA ARG A 957 -0.81 53.00 5.71
C ARG A 957 -1.13 52.42 4.33
N LEU A 958 -2.30 51.82 4.16
CA LEU A 958 -2.77 51.33 2.87
C LEU A 958 -2.98 52.47 1.87
N ILE A 959 -3.57 53.59 2.29
CA ILE A 959 -3.75 54.77 1.42
C ILE A 959 -2.40 55.33 0.96
N ALA A 960 -1.40 55.40 1.85
CA ALA A 960 -0.05 55.82 1.50
C ALA A 960 0.63 54.84 0.53
N LEU A 961 0.51 53.53 0.78
CA LEU A 961 1.04 52.48 -0.10
C LEU A 961 0.41 52.54 -1.50
N LYS A 962 -0.91 52.72 -1.58
CA LYS A 962 -1.63 52.91 -2.85
C LYS A 962 -1.14 54.13 -3.62
N ALA A 963 -0.87 55.24 -2.93
CA ALA A 963 -0.33 56.45 -3.54
C ALA A 963 1.11 56.27 -4.04
N ASP A 964 1.96 55.53 -3.31
CA ASP A 964 3.34 55.26 -3.73
C ASP A 964 3.41 54.27 -4.90
N VAL A 965 2.53 53.26 -4.94
CA VAL A 965 2.38 52.34 -6.08
C VAL A 965 1.85 53.06 -7.32
N ALA A 966 0.79 53.87 -7.18
CA ALA A 966 0.22 54.63 -8.29
C ALA A 966 1.20 55.66 -8.88
N ASN A 967 2.09 56.22 -8.05
CA ASN A 967 3.14 57.15 -8.49
C ASN A 967 4.48 56.46 -8.81
N GLN A 968 4.53 55.11 -8.84
CA GLN A 968 5.72 54.28 -9.13
C GLN A 968 6.95 54.58 -8.27
N ARG A 969 6.77 55.04 -7.02
CA ARG A 969 7.88 55.40 -6.11
C ARG A 969 8.54 54.21 -5.43
N ILE A 970 7.92 53.02 -5.47
CA ILE A 970 8.44 51.77 -4.92
C ILE A 970 8.26 50.60 -5.91
N PRO A 971 9.19 49.62 -5.96
CA PRO A 971 9.08 48.44 -6.83
C PRO A 971 7.94 47.50 -6.41
N LYS A 972 7.33 46.80 -7.38
CA LYS A 972 6.15 45.94 -7.19
C LYS A 972 6.31 44.89 -6.07
N LEU A 973 7.46 44.20 -6.01
CA LEU A 973 7.74 43.20 -4.97
C LEU A 973 7.78 43.81 -3.55
N ALA A 974 8.23 45.06 -3.41
CA ALA A 974 8.26 45.75 -2.13
C ALA A 974 6.86 46.24 -1.71
N ALA A 975 5.99 46.54 -2.67
CA ALA A 975 4.59 46.84 -2.42
C ALA A 975 3.79 45.59 -2.01
N GLU A 976 4.10 44.43 -2.60
CA GLU A 976 3.56 43.12 -2.22
C GLU A 976 3.95 42.73 -0.79
N ASP A 977 5.22 42.92 -0.42
CA ASP A 977 5.70 42.62 0.93
C ASP A 977 5.08 43.55 1.99
N GLU A 978 4.95 44.86 1.70
CA GLU A 978 4.34 45.80 2.65
C GLU A 978 2.81 45.63 2.73
N GLY A 979 2.14 45.32 1.61
CA GLY A 979 0.72 44.96 1.59
C GLY A 979 0.43 43.70 2.41
N THR A 980 1.29 42.68 2.31
CA THR A 980 1.18 41.44 3.10
C THR A 980 1.38 41.69 4.59
N LYS A 981 2.30 42.59 4.98
CA LYS A 981 2.47 42.98 6.39
C LYS A 981 1.25 43.72 6.96
N ILE A 982 0.62 44.60 6.18
CA ILE A 982 -0.63 45.26 6.60
C ILE A 982 -1.75 44.23 6.79
N LEU A 983 -1.85 43.23 5.90
CA LEU A 983 -2.79 42.11 5.98
C LEU A 983 -2.61 41.26 7.26
N LEU A 984 -1.37 40.83 7.53
CA LEU A 984 -1.04 40.03 8.72
C LEU A 984 -1.27 40.82 10.02
N ALA A 985 -0.98 42.13 10.02
CA ALA A 985 -1.26 43.00 11.16
C ALA A 985 -2.78 43.19 11.38
N ALA A 986 -3.56 43.34 10.31
CA ALA A 986 -5.02 43.45 10.39
C ALA A 986 -5.67 42.16 10.91
N ASP A 987 -5.10 41.01 10.57
CA ASP A 987 -5.66 39.71 10.95
C ASP A 987 -5.53 39.40 12.44
N ASN A 988 -4.49 39.94 13.08
CA ASN A 988 -4.20 39.76 14.50
C ASN A 988 -4.97 40.72 15.42
N LEU A 989 -5.70 41.71 14.90
CA LEU A 989 -6.50 42.63 15.72
C LEU A 989 -7.82 41.97 16.20
N GLN A 990 -8.01 41.90 17.52
CA GLN A 990 -9.29 41.47 18.13
C GLN A 990 -10.31 42.61 18.13
N LEU A 991 -11.33 42.53 17.27
CA LEU A 991 -12.31 43.61 17.06
C LEU A 991 -13.75 43.17 17.33
N GLN A 992 -14.53 44.04 17.97
CA GLN A 992 -15.96 43.88 18.18
C GLN A 992 -16.75 44.98 17.45
N GLY A 993 -17.97 44.65 17.00
CA GLY A 993 -18.84 45.59 16.26
C GLY A 993 -18.37 45.89 14.82
N ASP A 994 -18.58 47.15 14.38
CA ASP A 994 -18.27 47.67 13.02
C ASP A 994 -16.81 47.44 12.56
N GLY A 995 -15.88 47.24 13.51
CA GLY A 995 -14.48 46.95 13.21
C GLY A 995 -14.25 45.70 12.34
N ARG A 996 -15.14 44.70 12.35
CA ARG A 996 -15.03 43.53 11.46
C ARG A 996 -15.38 43.83 10.00
N GLY A 997 -16.33 44.73 9.77
CA GLY A 997 -16.72 45.15 8.41
C GLY A 997 -15.65 46.03 7.77
N ARG A 998 -15.02 46.89 8.57
CA ARG A 998 -13.87 47.69 8.13
C ARG A 998 -12.62 46.85 7.87
N ARG A 999 -12.31 45.85 8.72
CA ARG A 999 -11.24 44.87 8.45
C ARG A 999 -11.46 44.13 7.12
N ARG A 1000 -12.67 43.69 6.83
CA ARG A 1000 -12.98 43.05 5.52
C ARG A 1000 -12.73 43.98 4.34
N ARG A 1001 -13.11 45.26 4.45
CA ARG A 1001 -12.83 46.26 3.40
C ARG A 1001 -11.34 46.50 3.23
N LEU A 1002 -10.59 46.63 4.33
CA LEU A 1002 -9.14 46.77 4.30
C LEU A 1002 -8.47 45.55 3.59
N VAL A 1003 -8.88 44.33 3.94
CA VAL A 1003 -8.40 43.09 3.32
C VAL A 1003 -8.70 43.07 1.82
N GLN A 1004 -9.94 43.37 1.41
CA GLN A 1004 -10.31 43.45 -0.01
C GLN A 1004 -9.50 44.51 -0.77
N GLU A 1005 -9.28 45.67 -0.16
CA GLU A 1005 -8.56 46.77 -0.78
C GLU A 1005 -7.06 46.51 -0.93
N ILE A 1006 -6.46 45.68 -0.07
CA ILE A 1006 -5.07 45.21 -0.21
C ILE A 1006 -5.01 44.14 -1.30
N SER A 1007 -5.91 43.16 -1.29
CA SER A 1007 -5.95 42.13 -2.34
C SER A 1007 -6.10 42.73 -3.75
N LEU A 1008 -6.94 43.77 -3.91
CA LEU A 1008 -7.08 44.50 -5.19
C LEU A 1008 -5.83 45.30 -5.58
N LEU A 1009 -4.96 45.67 -4.63
CA LEU A 1009 -3.68 46.32 -4.91
C LEU A 1009 -2.62 45.32 -5.40
N LEU A 1010 -2.75 44.05 -5.01
CA LEU A 1010 -1.73 43.01 -5.20
C LEU A 1010 -1.98 42.11 -6.43
N ASP A 1011 -3.16 42.18 -7.07
CA ASP A 1011 -3.44 41.48 -8.33
C ASP A 1011 -3.34 42.39 -9.58
N PRO A 1012 -2.78 41.90 -10.70
CA PRO A 1012 -2.37 42.74 -11.83
C PRO A 1012 -3.51 43.06 -12.83
N PRO A 1013 -3.49 44.24 -13.50
CA PRO A 1013 -4.22 44.47 -14.74
C PRO A 1013 -3.37 44.19 -16.00
N GLU A 1014 -4.01 43.61 -17.02
CA GLU A 1014 -3.74 43.70 -18.47
C GLU A 1014 -2.34 43.36 -19.03
N GLU A 1015 -2.06 42.07 -19.30
CA GLU A 1015 -1.04 41.69 -20.31
C GLU A 1015 -1.50 40.63 -21.33
N PHE A 1016 -2.76 40.18 -21.29
CA PHE A 1016 -3.19 39.06 -22.15
C PHE A 1016 -3.63 39.48 -23.57
N SER A 1017 -3.90 40.77 -23.83
CA SER A 1017 -4.36 41.22 -25.15
C SER A 1017 -3.24 41.56 -26.14
N ALA A 1018 -1.97 41.60 -25.71
CA ALA A 1018 -0.85 42.04 -26.55
C ALA A 1018 -0.19 40.91 -27.37
N ALA A 1019 -0.31 39.65 -26.94
CA ALA A 1019 0.41 38.53 -27.55
C ALA A 1019 -0.22 37.99 -28.85
N LEU A 1020 -1.47 38.35 -29.17
CA LEU A 1020 -2.15 37.90 -30.40
C LEU A 1020 -2.05 38.90 -31.57
N VAL A 1021 -1.40 40.06 -31.39
CA VAL A 1021 -1.30 41.12 -32.41
C VAL A 1021 0.13 41.39 -32.90
N SER A 1022 1.17 40.73 -32.36
CA SER A 1022 2.57 41.12 -32.66
C SER A 1022 3.28 40.34 -33.77
N THR A 1023 2.60 39.55 -34.59
CA THR A 1023 3.22 38.92 -35.78
C THR A 1023 2.42 39.21 -37.03
N THR A 1024 2.61 40.40 -37.60
CA THR A 1024 2.52 40.70 -39.06
C THR A 1024 2.74 42.20 -39.30
N ARG A 1025 4.00 42.61 -39.52
CA ARG A 1025 4.30 43.83 -40.27
C ARG A 1025 5.34 43.52 -41.33
N THR A 1026 4.88 42.97 -42.43
CA THR A 1026 5.51 43.13 -43.74
C THR A 1026 4.38 43.27 -44.76
N GLU A 1027 4.30 44.43 -45.41
CA GLU A 1027 3.30 44.77 -46.43
C GLU A 1027 3.30 43.76 -47.59
N PRO A 1028 2.14 43.26 -48.06
CA PRO A 1028 2.09 42.50 -49.29
C PRO A 1028 1.72 43.42 -50.47
N SER A 1029 2.67 43.59 -51.39
CA SER A 1029 2.39 44.02 -52.76
C SER A 1029 1.50 42.99 -53.47
N CYS A 1030 0.27 43.39 -53.82
CA CYS A 1030 -0.67 42.92 -54.86
C CYS A 1030 -0.81 41.44 -55.30
N ALA A 1031 -0.19 40.45 -54.64
CA ALA A 1031 -0.44 39.02 -54.89
C ALA A 1031 -1.08 38.26 -53.70
N GLY A 1032 -1.30 38.92 -52.56
CA GLY A 1032 -1.78 38.28 -51.31
C GLY A 1032 -3.20 38.67 -50.91
N ARG A 1033 -4.23 38.08 -51.54
CA ARG A 1033 -5.63 38.26 -51.12
C ARG A 1033 -6.26 37.05 -50.41
N SER A 1034 -5.59 35.90 -50.33
CA SER A 1034 -6.09 34.72 -49.58
C SER A 1034 -5.60 34.65 -48.13
N SER A 1035 -4.38 35.10 -47.81
CA SER A 1035 -3.84 35.00 -46.44
C SER A 1035 -4.50 35.97 -45.44
N ALA A 1036 -4.84 37.19 -45.87
CA ALA A 1036 -5.47 38.19 -45.01
C ALA A 1036 -6.85 37.76 -44.48
N VAL A 1037 -7.61 36.98 -45.26
CA VAL A 1037 -8.91 36.45 -44.85
C VAL A 1037 -8.75 35.36 -43.77
N ILE A 1038 -7.69 34.55 -43.86
CA ILE A 1038 -7.39 33.51 -42.88
C ILE A 1038 -6.90 34.14 -41.57
N ASP A 1039 -6.07 35.18 -41.64
CA ASP A 1039 -5.60 35.94 -40.47
C ASP A 1039 -6.77 36.60 -39.70
N ASP A 1040 -7.71 37.23 -40.41
CA ASP A 1040 -8.90 37.85 -39.81
C ASP A 1040 -9.82 36.81 -39.15
N LEU A 1041 -10.01 35.64 -39.79
CA LEU A 1041 -10.82 34.54 -39.25
C LEU A 1041 -10.18 33.89 -38.01
N LEU A 1042 -8.85 33.73 -38.00
CA LEU A 1042 -8.11 33.17 -36.87
C LEU A 1042 -8.10 34.14 -35.67
N SER A 1043 -7.96 35.44 -35.92
CA SER A 1043 -8.08 36.47 -34.88
C SER A 1043 -9.46 36.48 -34.23
N ALA A 1044 -10.54 36.37 -35.03
CA ALA A 1044 -11.89 36.26 -34.46
C ALA A 1044 -12.16 34.97 -33.72
N ALA A 1045 -11.64 33.84 -34.20
CA ALA A 1045 -11.74 32.57 -33.48
C ALA A 1045 -11.06 32.68 -32.11
N GLY A 1046 -9.86 33.24 -32.04
CA GLY A 1046 -9.14 33.47 -30.77
C GLY A 1046 -9.90 34.38 -29.80
N HIS A 1047 -10.46 35.50 -30.28
CA HIS A 1047 -11.26 36.39 -29.43
C HIS A 1047 -12.55 35.74 -28.91
N LEU A 1048 -13.27 35.00 -29.76
CA LEU A 1048 -14.48 34.29 -29.34
C LEU A 1048 -14.17 33.25 -28.26
N LEU A 1049 -13.02 32.55 -28.39
CA LEU A 1049 -12.62 31.52 -27.45
C LEU A 1049 -12.21 32.11 -26.09
N ALA A 1050 -11.49 33.23 -26.08
CA ALA A 1050 -11.08 33.92 -24.85
C ALA A 1050 -12.29 34.39 -24.03
N GLU A 1051 -13.29 34.98 -24.69
CA GLU A 1051 -14.53 35.42 -24.05
C GLU A 1051 -15.35 34.24 -23.49
N MET A 1052 -15.43 33.13 -24.24
CA MET A 1052 -16.10 31.91 -23.77
C MET A 1052 -15.40 31.29 -22.56
N HIS A 1053 -14.07 31.30 -22.56
CA HIS A 1053 -13.26 30.77 -21.48
C HIS A 1053 -13.43 31.63 -20.20
N TRP A 1054 -13.43 32.96 -20.35
CA TRP A 1054 -13.68 33.89 -19.24
C TRP A 1054 -15.07 33.68 -18.61
N LEU A 1055 -16.14 33.60 -19.42
CA LEU A 1055 -17.51 33.32 -18.95
C LEU A 1055 -17.63 31.96 -18.24
N CYS A 1056 -16.94 30.93 -18.73
CA CYS A 1056 -16.94 29.60 -18.09
C CYS A 1056 -16.22 29.63 -16.74
N ARG A 1057 -15.06 30.30 -16.63
CA ARG A 1057 -14.33 30.44 -15.36
C ARG A 1057 -15.10 31.24 -14.32
N LEU A 1058 -15.72 32.36 -14.72
CA LEU A 1058 -16.56 33.16 -13.82
C LEU A 1058 -17.73 32.35 -13.26
N THR A 1059 -18.33 31.49 -14.10
CA THR A 1059 -19.39 30.56 -13.68
C THR A 1059 -18.86 29.46 -12.74
N GLN A 1060 -17.65 28.96 -12.98
CA GLN A 1060 -17.01 27.94 -12.13
C GLN A 1060 -16.58 28.49 -10.77
N GLU A 1061 -16.04 29.71 -10.70
CA GLU A 1061 -15.65 30.39 -9.45
C GLU A 1061 -16.87 30.73 -8.59
N ALA A 1062 -17.95 31.22 -9.21
CA ALA A 1062 -19.23 31.45 -8.53
C ALA A 1062 -19.81 30.13 -7.94
N ILE A 1063 -19.62 29.00 -8.62
CA ILE A 1063 -20.02 27.67 -8.16
C ILE A 1063 -19.10 27.11 -7.06
N ALA A 1064 -17.81 27.44 -7.09
CA ALA A 1064 -16.81 26.90 -6.17
C ALA A 1064 -16.89 27.54 -4.77
N ASN A 1065 -17.22 28.83 -4.69
CA ASN A 1065 -17.21 29.60 -3.43
C ASN A 1065 -18.49 29.47 -2.58
N GLN A 1066 -19.50 28.71 -3.02
CA GLN A 1066 -20.78 28.49 -2.30
C GLN A 1066 -21.51 29.77 -1.82
N GLU A 1067 -21.33 30.91 -2.50
CA GLU A 1067 -22.04 32.15 -2.16
C GLU A 1067 -23.34 32.28 -2.97
N ASP A 1068 -24.44 31.67 -2.46
CA ASP A 1068 -25.77 31.71 -3.11
C ASP A 1068 -26.31 33.15 -3.34
N ALA A 1069 -25.79 34.16 -2.64
CA ALA A 1069 -26.19 35.56 -2.81
C ALA A 1069 -25.43 36.31 -3.92
N TYR A 1070 -24.23 35.84 -4.31
CA TYR A 1070 -23.40 36.55 -5.29
C TYR A 1070 -23.95 36.41 -6.72
N LEU A 1071 -24.51 35.24 -7.05
CA LEU A 1071 -25.19 34.95 -8.33
C LEU A 1071 -26.34 35.93 -8.62
N PHE A 1072 -27.09 36.37 -7.61
CA PHE A 1072 -28.18 37.34 -7.79
C PHE A 1072 -27.70 38.79 -7.96
N SER A 1073 -26.44 39.11 -7.61
CA SER A 1073 -25.90 40.47 -7.70
C SER A 1073 -25.12 40.74 -8.99
N VAL A 1074 -24.64 39.68 -9.65
CA VAL A 1074 -23.89 39.76 -10.92
C VAL A 1074 -24.84 39.75 -12.13
N ILE A 1075 -25.96 39.03 -12.05
CA ILE A 1075 -26.94 38.90 -13.14
C ILE A 1075 -27.51 40.26 -13.63
N PRO A 1076 -27.81 41.25 -12.77
CA PRO A 1076 -28.32 42.55 -13.21
C PRO A 1076 -27.28 43.48 -13.88
N ARG A 1077 -25.99 43.09 -13.96
CA ARG A 1077 -24.93 43.88 -14.61
C ARG A 1077 -24.55 43.40 -16.02
N LEU A 1078 -25.11 42.28 -16.48
CA LEU A 1078 -25.00 41.82 -17.88
C LEU A 1078 -25.69 42.75 -18.91
N PRO A 1079 -26.75 43.52 -18.60
CA PRO A 1079 -27.40 44.39 -19.58
C PRO A 1079 -26.63 45.67 -19.97
N ASP A 1080 -25.59 46.08 -19.22
CA ASP A 1080 -24.76 47.24 -19.60
C ASP A 1080 -23.73 46.93 -20.70
N LEU A 1081 -23.74 45.72 -21.25
CA LEU A 1081 -23.07 45.36 -22.50
C LEU A 1081 -23.94 45.69 -23.73
N GLU A 1082 -24.60 46.86 -23.73
CA GLU A 1082 -25.33 47.37 -24.91
C GLU A 1082 -24.40 47.68 -26.11
N GLU A 1083 -23.08 47.46 -26.01
CA GLU A 1083 -22.17 47.47 -27.15
C GLU A 1083 -21.12 46.36 -27.08
N VAL A 1084 -21.54 45.10 -27.21
CA VAL A 1084 -20.61 43.98 -27.47
C VAL A 1084 -19.84 44.27 -28.78
N GLN A 1085 -18.58 44.69 -28.67
CA GLN A 1085 -17.65 44.92 -29.81
C GLN A 1085 -17.61 43.73 -30.78
N LEU A 1086 -17.82 42.52 -30.26
CA LEU A 1086 -17.91 41.28 -31.02
C LEU A 1086 -19.13 41.25 -31.96
N VAL A 1087 -20.32 41.65 -31.52
CA VAL A 1087 -21.54 41.68 -32.33
C VAL A 1087 -21.45 42.74 -33.45
N ARG A 1088 -20.84 43.90 -33.16
CA ARG A 1088 -20.58 44.93 -34.18
C ARG A 1088 -19.54 44.49 -35.22
N LYS A 1089 -18.45 43.83 -34.81
CA LYS A 1089 -17.42 43.28 -35.72
C LYS A 1089 -17.97 42.16 -36.61
N LEU A 1090 -18.74 41.25 -36.03
CA LEU A 1090 -19.37 40.14 -36.77
C LEU A 1090 -20.37 40.65 -37.82
N ARG A 1091 -21.16 41.69 -37.50
CA ARG A 1091 -22.06 42.34 -38.48
C ARG A 1091 -21.32 43.15 -39.55
N SER A 1092 -20.23 43.84 -39.22
CA SER A 1092 -19.46 44.59 -40.24
C SER A 1092 -18.83 43.67 -41.28
N TRP A 1093 -18.36 42.50 -40.87
CA TRP A 1093 -17.84 41.47 -41.78
C TRP A 1093 -18.92 40.83 -42.66
N ALA A 1094 -20.13 40.66 -42.13
CA ALA A 1094 -21.25 40.16 -42.92
C ALA A 1094 -21.69 41.12 -44.04
N SER A 1095 -21.52 42.43 -43.84
CA SER A 1095 -21.95 43.47 -44.77
C SER A 1095 -20.98 43.81 -45.91
N SER A 1096 -19.79 43.20 -45.99
CA SER A 1096 -18.82 43.46 -47.09
C SER A 1096 -17.94 42.24 -47.43
N PRO A 1097 -18.47 41.24 -48.14
CA PRO A 1097 -17.71 40.05 -48.53
C PRO A 1097 -16.70 40.35 -49.67
N PRO A 1098 -15.47 39.78 -49.66
CA PRO A 1098 -14.50 39.96 -50.75
C PRO A 1098 -14.99 39.35 -52.08
N PRO A 1099 -14.66 39.93 -53.25
CA PRO A 1099 -15.43 39.68 -54.48
C PRO A 1099 -15.20 38.35 -55.23
N SER A 1100 -14.56 37.30 -54.69
CA SER A 1100 -14.21 36.17 -55.57
C SER A 1100 -14.03 34.75 -55.02
N HIS A 1101 -14.54 34.35 -53.84
CA HIS A 1101 -14.51 32.94 -53.44
C HIS A 1101 -15.89 32.42 -52.99
N ALA A 1102 -16.23 31.24 -53.50
CA ALA A 1102 -17.58 30.82 -53.86
C ALA A 1102 -18.33 30.02 -52.77
N ARG A 1103 -19.62 30.34 -52.57
CA ARG A 1103 -20.68 29.60 -51.83
C ARG A 1103 -20.44 29.22 -50.36
N GLU A 1104 -19.26 28.77 -49.95
CA GLU A 1104 -18.97 28.27 -48.60
C GLU A 1104 -18.83 29.41 -47.57
N CYS A 1105 -18.14 30.51 -47.92
CA CYS A 1105 -18.04 31.70 -47.05
C CYS A 1105 -19.38 32.44 -46.85
N GLN A 1106 -20.32 32.34 -47.79
CA GLN A 1106 -21.65 32.97 -47.65
C GLN A 1106 -22.53 32.25 -46.62
N MET A 1107 -22.37 30.94 -46.43
CA MET A 1107 -23.04 30.21 -45.34
C MET A 1107 -22.49 30.61 -43.98
N VAL A 1108 -21.17 30.78 -43.87
CA VAL A 1108 -20.52 31.18 -42.62
C VAL A 1108 -20.91 32.61 -42.24
N VAL A 1109 -20.92 33.55 -43.18
CA VAL A 1109 -21.40 34.92 -42.97
C VAL A 1109 -22.86 34.94 -42.51
N LYS A 1110 -23.73 34.15 -43.15
CA LYS A 1110 -25.14 34.03 -42.75
C LYS A 1110 -25.27 33.41 -41.35
N ARG A 1111 -24.45 32.41 -41.03
CA ARG A 1111 -24.47 31.73 -39.72
C ARG A 1111 -23.92 32.60 -38.60
N ILE A 1112 -22.93 33.44 -38.89
CA ILE A 1112 -22.41 34.47 -37.98
C ILE A 1112 -23.47 35.54 -37.69
N ASP A 1113 -24.23 35.97 -38.70
CA ASP A 1113 -25.34 36.91 -38.52
C ASP A 1113 -26.52 36.29 -37.74
N ASP A 1114 -26.87 35.03 -38.03
CA ASP A 1114 -27.88 34.26 -37.27
C ASP A 1114 -27.44 34.08 -35.81
N LEU A 1115 -26.17 33.76 -35.58
CA LEU A 1115 -25.61 33.63 -34.23
C LEU A 1115 -25.56 34.98 -33.50
N SER A 1116 -25.22 36.08 -34.18
CA SER A 1116 -25.28 37.42 -33.59
C SER A 1116 -26.68 37.74 -33.06
N LYS A 1117 -27.73 37.30 -33.76
CA LYS A 1117 -29.12 37.45 -33.34
C LYS A 1117 -29.50 36.48 -32.22
N GLU A 1118 -29.04 35.24 -32.26
CA GLU A 1118 -29.25 34.25 -31.18
C GLU A 1118 -28.52 34.62 -29.88
N VAL A 1119 -27.31 35.18 -29.97
CA VAL A 1119 -26.51 35.68 -28.84
C VAL A 1119 -27.20 36.88 -28.20
N GLN A 1120 -27.73 37.81 -29.00
CA GLN A 1120 -28.47 38.96 -28.50
C GLN A 1120 -29.77 38.54 -27.81
N ALA A 1121 -30.52 37.60 -28.39
CA ALA A 1121 -31.72 37.03 -27.77
C ALA A 1121 -31.43 36.25 -26.47
N ALA A 1122 -30.28 35.57 -26.38
CA ALA A 1122 -29.86 34.84 -25.17
C ALA A 1122 -29.35 35.78 -24.07
N LEU A 1123 -28.69 36.88 -24.43
CA LEU A 1123 -28.29 37.96 -23.51
C LEU A 1123 -29.51 38.69 -22.94
N GLU A 1124 -30.55 38.90 -23.74
CA GLU A 1124 -31.83 39.46 -23.28
C GLU A 1124 -32.62 38.50 -22.37
N ALA A 1125 -32.37 37.19 -22.46
CA ALA A 1125 -33.06 36.16 -21.68
C ALA A 1125 -32.34 35.75 -20.36
N LEU A 1126 -31.14 36.30 -20.11
CA LEU A 1126 -30.21 35.95 -19.01
C LEU A 1126 -30.66 36.33 -17.58
N SER A 1127 -31.94 36.15 -17.26
CA SER A 1127 -32.49 36.18 -15.89
C SER A 1127 -32.60 34.78 -15.25
N GLN A 1128 -32.23 33.69 -15.96
CA GLN A 1128 -32.27 32.31 -15.44
C GLN A 1128 -31.00 31.48 -15.73
N PRO A 1129 -30.42 30.76 -14.73
CA PRO A 1129 -29.18 29.99 -14.86
C PRO A 1129 -29.19 28.83 -15.87
N ALA A 1130 -30.37 28.41 -16.34
CA ALA A 1130 -30.50 27.33 -17.33
C ALA A 1130 -30.13 27.77 -18.76
N GLU A 1131 -30.19 29.07 -19.05
CA GLU A 1131 -30.02 29.62 -20.41
C GLU A 1131 -28.58 30.04 -20.71
N SER A 1132 -27.80 30.46 -19.70
CA SER A 1132 -26.36 30.72 -19.78
C SER A 1132 -25.56 29.49 -20.26
N TYR A 1133 -26.03 28.30 -19.91
CA TYR A 1133 -25.37 27.04 -20.29
C TYR A 1133 -25.70 26.62 -21.73
N ALA A 1134 -26.94 26.84 -22.18
CA ALA A 1134 -27.35 26.62 -23.56
C ALA A 1134 -26.57 27.54 -24.53
N PHE A 1135 -26.25 28.75 -24.08
CA PHE A 1135 -25.40 29.71 -24.77
C PHE A 1135 -23.97 29.18 -25.01
N CYS A 1136 -23.27 28.70 -23.97
CA CYS A 1136 -21.92 28.15 -24.11
C CYS A 1136 -21.87 26.94 -25.06
N GLN A 1137 -22.89 26.07 -25.04
CA GLN A 1137 -22.96 24.92 -25.95
C GLN A 1137 -23.16 25.34 -27.41
N LYS A 1138 -24.02 26.33 -27.66
CA LYS A 1138 -24.24 26.87 -29.01
C LYS A 1138 -23.00 27.59 -29.55
N ALA A 1139 -22.32 28.38 -28.72
CA ALA A 1139 -21.08 29.06 -29.10
C ALA A 1139 -19.94 28.08 -29.41
N CYS A 1140 -19.82 26.96 -28.67
CA CYS A 1140 -18.85 25.89 -28.96
C CYS A 1140 -19.13 25.18 -30.30
N ALA A 1141 -20.40 25.06 -30.69
CA ALA A 1141 -20.77 24.48 -31.98
C ALA A 1141 -20.35 25.40 -33.14
N VAL A 1142 -20.61 26.71 -33.02
CA VAL A 1142 -20.18 27.70 -34.03
C VAL A 1142 -18.66 27.73 -34.16
N TYR A 1143 -17.93 27.70 -33.04
CA TYR A 1143 -16.48 27.66 -33.07
C TYR A 1143 -15.95 26.44 -33.84
N SER A 1144 -16.63 25.29 -33.73
CA SER A 1144 -16.30 24.09 -34.50
C SER A 1144 -16.50 24.30 -36.00
N ASP A 1145 -17.61 24.92 -36.39
CA ASP A 1145 -17.93 25.17 -37.80
C ASP A 1145 -16.97 26.20 -38.42
N LEU A 1146 -16.57 27.22 -37.65
CA LEU A 1146 -15.60 28.24 -38.04
C LEU A 1146 -14.21 27.63 -38.28
N LEU A 1147 -13.73 26.77 -37.36
CA LEU A 1147 -12.45 26.04 -37.53
C LEU A 1147 -12.47 25.10 -38.74
N SER A 1148 -13.57 24.38 -38.96
CA SER A 1148 -13.71 23.51 -40.13
C SER A 1148 -13.69 24.30 -41.45
N CYS A 1149 -14.21 25.54 -41.45
CA CYS A 1149 -14.12 26.41 -42.62
C CYS A 1149 -12.67 26.94 -42.84
N ILE A 1150 -11.97 27.30 -41.76
CA ILE A 1150 -10.56 27.73 -41.83
C ILE A 1150 -9.67 26.57 -42.33
N GLU A 1151 -9.93 25.34 -41.87
CA GLU A 1151 -9.24 24.12 -42.33
C GLU A 1151 -9.48 23.83 -43.81
N ALA A 1152 -10.72 23.96 -44.28
CA ALA A 1152 -11.07 23.71 -45.66
C ALA A 1152 -10.39 24.70 -46.62
N GLU A 1153 -10.26 25.96 -46.20
CA GLU A 1153 -9.65 27.00 -47.03
C GLU A 1153 -8.12 26.96 -46.99
N ALA A 1154 -7.51 26.68 -45.82
CA ALA A 1154 -6.06 26.50 -45.69
C ALA A 1154 -5.51 25.37 -46.57
N ARG A 1155 -6.28 24.28 -46.74
CA ARG A 1155 -5.93 23.14 -47.63
C ARG A 1155 -5.96 23.49 -49.12
N LYS A 1156 -6.73 24.50 -49.54
CA LYS A 1156 -6.83 24.90 -50.95
C LYS A 1156 -5.71 25.83 -51.40
N THR A 1157 -5.01 26.49 -50.47
CA THR A 1157 -4.09 27.60 -50.76
C THR A 1157 -2.59 27.32 -50.61
N GLU A 1158 -2.15 26.07 -50.35
CA GLU A 1158 -0.73 25.70 -50.15
C GLU A 1158 0.03 26.68 -49.21
N LEU A 1159 -0.55 27.02 -48.05
CA LEU A 1159 0.06 27.96 -47.10
C LEU A 1159 0.96 27.26 -46.05
N LYS A 1160 2.00 27.99 -45.59
CA LYS A 1160 3.13 27.53 -44.77
C LYS A 1160 2.77 26.97 -43.38
N GLU A 1161 3.64 26.09 -42.86
CA GLU A 1161 3.60 25.38 -41.56
C GLU A 1161 3.11 26.20 -40.35
N SER A 1162 3.37 27.51 -40.30
CA SER A 1162 2.97 28.39 -39.19
C SER A 1162 1.45 28.47 -38.96
N TYR A 1163 0.63 28.27 -40.02
CA TYR A 1163 -0.83 28.28 -39.87
C TYR A 1163 -1.38 26.97 -39.29
N LEU A 1164 -0.72 25.84 -39.58
CA LEU A 1164 -1.09 24.54 -39.03
C LEU A 1164 -0.80 24.47 -37.53
N GLU A 1165 0.30 25.07 -37.06
CA GLU A 1165 0.59 25.19 -35.63
C GLU A 1165 -0.45 26.03 -34.89
N LEU A 1166 -0.88 27.16 -35.46
CA LEU A 1166 -1.89 28.01 -34.84
C LEU A 1166 -3.25 27.30 -34.78
N LEU A 1167 -3.60 26.57 -35.84
CA LEU A 1167 -4.81 25.77 -35.91
C LEU A 1167 -4.82 24.63 -34.89
N GLN A 1168 -3.69 23.94 -34.71
CA GLN A 1168 -3.52 22.91 -33.68
C GLN A 1168 -3.65 23.47 -32.26
N ARG A 1169 -3.13 24.69 -32.01
CA ARG A 1169 -3.31 25.38 -30.72
C ARG A 1169 -4.79 25.70 -30.45
N LEU A 1170 -5.49 26.26 -31.44
CA LEU A 1170 -6.93 26.58 -31.32
C LEU A 1170 -7.79 25.31 -31.12
N GLN A 1171 -7.42 24.20 -31.75
CA GLN A 1171 -8.06 22.90 -31.52
C GLN A 1171 -7.79 22.35 -30.10
N ALA A 1172 -6.60 22.57 -29.55
CA ALA A 1172 -6.27 22.18 -28.18
C ALA A 1172 -7.05 23.01 -27.14
N GLU A 1173 -7.13 24.32 -27.31
CA GLU A 1173 -7.90 25.20 -26.41
C GLU A 1173 -9.40 24.89 -26.44
N ARG A 1174 -9.94 24.46 -27.59
CA ARG A 1174 -11.32 23.96 -27.70
C ARG A 1174 -11.59 22.77 -26.79
N GLN A 1175 -10.62 21.86 -26.65
CA GLN A 1175 -10.78 20.68 -25.78
C GLN A 1175 -10.81 21.10 -24.32
N GLU A 1176 -10.03 22.10 -23.93
CA GLU A 1176 -10.07 22.66 -22.57
C GLU A 1176 -11.43 23.31 -22.27
N VAL A 1177 -11.96 24.15 -23.18
CA VAL A 1177 -13.30 24.75 -23.00
C VAL A 1177 -14.41 23.68 -22.92
N LYS A 1178 -14.29 22.57 -23.67
CA LYS A 1178 -15.24 21.44 -23.56
C LYS A 1178 -15.15 20.74 -22.21
N LYS A 1179 -13.95 20.57 -21.65
CA LYS A 1179 -13.74 20.00 -20.32
C LYS A 1179 -14.35 20.90 -19.25
N ASP A 1180 -14.15 22.21 -19.36
CA ASP A 1180 -14.72 23.20 -18.44
C ASP A 1180 -16.25 23.19 -18.44
N ILE A 1181 -16.86 23.09 -19.63
CA ILE A 1181 -18.31 22.98 -19.79
C ILE A 1181 -18.83 21.67 -19.20
N ALA A 1182 -18.13 20.55 -19.40
CA ALA A 1182 -18.52 19.25 -18.84
C ALA A 1182 -18.44 19.24 -17.31
N PHE A 1183 -17.38 19.82 -16.75
CA PHE A 1183 -17.18 19.96 -15.31
C PHE A 1183 -18.27 20.83 -14.65
N ALA A 1184 -18.59 21.98 -15.26
CA ALA A 1184 -19.68 22.84 -14.79
C ALA A 1184 -21.04 22.12 -14.80
N LYS A 1185 -21.29 21.26 -15.81
CA LYS A 1185 -22.51 20.47 -15.97
C LYS A 1185 -22.74 19.46 -14.84
N GLU A 1186 -21.69 18.77 -14.44
CA GLU A 1186 -21.70 17.80 -13.34
C GLU A 1186 -21.95 18.49 -11.98
N ARG A 1187 -21.28 19.63 -11.73
CA ARG A 1187 -21.48 20.41 -10.50
C ARG A 1187 -22.87 21.04 -10.40
N LEU A 1188 -23.44 21.53 -11.50
CA LEU A 1188 -24.81 22.08 -11.54
C LEU A 1188 -25.90 21.04 -11.27
N LYS A 1189 -25.70 19.77 -11.65
CA LYS A 1189 -26.60 18.67 -11.26
C LYS A 1189 -26.64 18.48 -9.74
N SER A 1190 -25.46 18.51 -9.10
CA SER A 1190 -25.31 18.39 -7.65
C SER A 1190 -25.94 19.59 -6.91
N LEU A 1191 -25.73 20.81 -7.40
CA LEU A 1191 -26.32 22.02 -6.81
C LEU A 1191 -27.84 22.09 -6.99
N ARG A 1192 -28.40 21.70 -8.14
CA ARG A 1192 -29.86 21.62 -8.34
C ARG A 1192 -30.52 20.59 -7.42
N ALA A 1193 -29.83 19.50 -7.10
CA ALA A 1193 -30.31 18.52 -6.12
C ALA A 1193 -30.29 19.11 -4.70
N ARG A 1194 -29.24 19.85 -4.33
CA ARG A 1194 -29.13 20.53 -3.02
C ARG A 1194 -30.15 21.68 -2.86
N TYR A 1195 -30.35 22.49 -3.89
CA TYR A 1195 -31.34 23.59 -3.88
C TYR A 1195 -32.77 23.08 -3.71
N ARG A 1196 -33.12 21.95 -4.35
CA ARG A 1196 -34.43 21.29 -4.17
C ARG A 1196 -34.65 20.76 -2.76
N ILE A 1197 -33.58 20.32 -2.09
CA ILE A 1197 -33.64 19.87 -0.70
C ILE A 1197 -33.75 21.08 0.25
N LEU A 1198 -33.00 22.16 -0.02
CA LEU A 1198 -33.04 23.41 0.77
C LEU A 1198 -34.41 24.10 0.71
N ARG A 1199 -35.07 24.14 -0.47
CA ARG A 1199 -36.46 24.64 -0.60
C ARG A 1199 -37.46 23.85 0.26
N CYS A 1200 -37.17 22.58 0.59
CA CYS A 1200 -38.07 21.77 1.41
C CYS A 1200 -37.87 21.98 2.91
N LEU A 1201 -36.69 22.43 3.37
CA LEU A 1201 -36.37 22.54 4.80
C LEU A 1201 -37.07 23.71 5.51
N ALA A 1202 -37.47 24.75 4.76
CA ALA A 1202 -38.25 25.89 5.25
C ALA A 1202 -38.94 26.69 4.11
N PRO A 1203 -39.93 26.13 3.39
CA PRO A 1203 -40.57 26.84 2.28
C PRO A 1203 -41.45 28.00 2.77
N SER A 1204 -41.41 29.14 2.09
CA SER A 1204 -42.43 30.19 2.27
C SER A 1204 -43.78 29.77 1.65
N ARG A 1205 -44.85 30.48 2.01
CA ARG A 1205 -46.22 30.15 1.56
C ARG A 1205 -46.40 30.23 0.04
N GLU A 1206 -45.81 31.25 -0.58
CA GLU A 1206 -45.85 31.44 -2.04
C GLU A 1206 -44.98 30.41 -2.78
N GLU A 1207 -43.84 30.04 -2.20
CA GLU A 1207 -42.98 29.01 -2.80
C GLU A 1207 -43.62 27.63 -2.76
N ALA A 1208 -44.31 27.29 -1.66
CA ALA A 1208 -45.03 26.02 -1.52
C ALA A 1208 -46.15 25.89 -2.56
N GLN A 1209 -46.89 26.97 -2.83
CA GLN A 1209 -47.96 27.02 -3.85
C GLN A 1209 -47.44 26.90 -5.28
N GLN A 1210 -46.15 27.13 -5.53
CA GLN A 1210 -45.52 27.03 -6.85
C GLN A 1210 -44.73 25.72 -7.05
N MET A 1211 -44.70 24.83 -6.05
CA MET A 1211 -43.99 23.54 -6.16
C MET A 1211 -44.74 22.58 -7.08
N ASN A 1212 -44.00 21.86 -7.92
CA ASN A 1212 -44.60 20.78 -8.72
C ASN A 1212 -44.76 19.50 -7.90
N ALA A 1213 -45.55 18.55 -8.40
CA ALA A 1213 -45.87 17.30 -7.70
C ALA A 1213 -44.65 16.49 -7.25
N ARG A 1214 -43.50 16.60 -7.94
CA ARG A 1214 -42.26 15.88 -7.62
C ARG A 1214 -41.50 16.53 -6.46
N GLU A 1215 -41.53 17.86 -6.38
CA GLU A 1215 -40.96 18.65 -5.28
C GLU A 1215 -41.80 18.52 -4.01
N LEU A 1216 -43.14 18.57 -4.14
CA LEU A 1216 -44.06 18.28 -3.06
C LEU A 1216 -43.85 16.86 -2.48
N ARG A 1217 -43.63 15.85 -3.33
CA ARG A 1217 -43.30 14.48 -2.90
C ARG A 1217 -42.02 14.42 -2.07
N LEU A 1218 -40.99 15.15 -2.49
CA LEU A 1218 -39.71 15.24 -1.78
C LEU A 1218 -39.88 15.95 -0.43
N CYS A 1219 -40.60 17.07 -0.39
CA CYS A 1219 -40.87 17.81 0.83
C CYS A 1219 -41.75 17.01 1.81
N LEU A 1220 -42.72 16.21 1.32
CA LEU A 1220 -43.53 15.28 2.13
C LEU A 1220 -42.72 14.10 2.68
N HIS A 1221 -41.65 13.71 1.99
CA HIS A 1221 -40.72 12.68 2.45
C HIS A 1221 -39.79 13.21 3.55
N ILE A 1222 -39.48 14.51 3.51
CA ILE A 1222 -38.62 15.21 4.48
C ILE A 1222 -39.43 15.67 5.71
N HIS A 1223 -40.63 16.21 5.51
CA HIS A 1223 -41.54 16.73 6.54
C HIS A 1223 -42.86 15.93 6.55
N LYS A 1224 -43.23 15.36 7.70
CA LYS A 1224 -44.53 14.67 7.85
C LYS A 1224 -45.69 15.62 7.49
N VAL A 1225 -46.75 15.08 6.89
CA VAL A 1225 -47.97 15.79 6.38
C VAL A 1225 -48.48 16.97 7.25
N PRO A 1226 -48.47 16.93 8.61
CA PRO A 1226 -48.96 18.05 9.41
C PRO A 1226 -48.26 19.39 9.19
N GLN A 1227 -46.96 19.39 8.83
CA GLN A 1227 -46.15 20.61 8.73
C GLN A 1227 -46.44 21.42 7.45
N LEU A 1228 -46.88 20.77 6.37
CA LEU A 1228 -47.28 21.44 5.12
C LEU A 1228 -48.72 21.99 5.17
N SER A 1229 -49.57 21.42 6.04
CA SER A 1229 -50.99 21.81 6.18
C SER A 1229 -51.23 23.21 6.75
N GLY A 1230 -50.18 23.87 7.28
CA GLY A 1230 -50.22 25.27 7.72
C GLY A 1230 -49.89 26.29 6.61
N LEU A 1231 -49.39 25.85 5.46
CA LEU A 1231 -48.91 26.72 4.37
C LEU A 1231 -49.80 26.63 3.11
N MET A 1232 -50.40 25.47 2.82
CA MET A 1232 -51.28 25.24 1.67
C MET A 1232 -52.68 24.77 2.09
N ASP A 1233 -53.68 24.96 1.22
CA ASP A 1233 -55.04 24.44 1.46
C ASP A 1233 -55.02 22.90 1.48
N LYS A 1234 -55.83 22.30 2.37
CA LYS A 1234 -55.90 20.84 2.51
C LYS A 1234 -56.37 20.17 1.22
N GLN A 1235 -57.20 20.83 0.43
CA GLN A 1235 -57.73 20.28 -0.81
C GLN A 1235 -56.65 20.19 -1.91
N ASP A 1236 -55.78 21.19 -2.00
CA ASP A 1236 -54.64 21.21 -2.95
C ASP A 1236 -53.58 20.14 -2.60
N ILE A 1237 -53.32 19.93 -1.31
CA ILE A 1237 -52.43 18.87 -0.83
C ILE A 1237 -53.00 17.49 -1.19
N ILE A 1238 -54.32 17.30 -1.06
CA ILE A 1238 -55.00 16.04 -1.38
C ILE A 1238 -54.97 15.78 -2.90
N GLU A 1239 -55.27 16.78 -3.73
CA GLU A 1239 -55.19 16.65 -5.20
C GLU A 1239 -53.76 16.36 -5.69
N ALA A 1240 -52.74 16.96 -5.06
CA ALA A 1240 -51.33 16.67 -5.35
C ALA A 1240 -50.92 15.24 -4.94
N LEU A 1241 -51.46 14.71 -3.84
CA LEU A 1241 -51.21 13.34 -3.38
C LEU A 1241 -51.88 12.28 -4.27
N VAL A 1242 -53.10 12.57 -4.78
CA VAL A 1242 -53.84 11.71 -5.71
C VAL A 1242 -53.19 11.72 -7.09
N SER A 1243 -52.86 12.89 -7.64
CA SER A 1243 -52.22 13.03 -8.96
C SER A 1243 -50.80 12.49 -9.02
N SER A 1244 -50.08 12.46 -7.89
CA SER A 1244 -48.75 11.85 -7.79
C SER A 1244 -48.78 10.34 -7.49
N GLY A 1245 -49.97 9.72 -7.39
CA GLY A 1245 -50.14 8.28 -7.18
C GLY A 1245 -49.66 7.77 -5.81
N VAL A 1246 -49.56 8.66 -4.81
CA VAL A 1246 -49.20 8.30 -3.42
C VAL A 1246 -50.42 7.82 -2.64
N ILE A 1247 -51.61 8.29 -3.01
CA ILE A 1247 -52.90 7.79 -2.51
C ILE A 1247 -53.71 7.33 -3.72
N LEU A 1248 -53.94 6.02 -3.82
CA LEU A 1248 -55.06 5.50 -4.62
C LEU A 1248 -56.32 5.65 -3.77
N ALA A 1249 -57.44 6.02 -4.41
CA ALA A 1249 -58.73 6.26 -3.78
C ALA A 1249 -59.08 5.24 -2.67
#